data_AF-A0AAW0VGM6-F1
#
_entry.id   AF-A0AAW0VGM6-F1
#
_cell.length_a   1.000
_cell.length_b   1.000
_cell.length_c   1.000
_cell.angle_alpha   90.00
_cell.angle_beta   90.00
_cell.angle_gamma   90.00
#
_symmetry.space_group_name_H-M   'P 1'
#
loop_
_entity.id
_entity.type
_entity.pdbx_description
1 polymer ?
#
loop_
_entity_poly.entity_id
_entity_poly.type
_entity_poly.pdbx_seq_one_letter_code
_entity_poly.pdbx_strand_id
1 'polypeptide(L)'
;MKLKTAIFSLCYLANSIAASDYFGEAELDNDLKSFELDYFIEEHPHVKHDEVVTINVGEQIKLNYTLFNYEQSDITIVGLGGAFRHPLTGENVVNLTSSTVGPIVISPGDSASVGQRITFDFEAGNYLLSPRIFVAFNEELKVIQSRSQLVVLKDVPLSFFDPHFLFLELLLVIACLVFAYLFAPNMLQTSKFVSATSARRSDPTNYDPEWESESEAHSLNKVIVEFVRSSLLDLSSFKDITPNRLKHNKSLLGFLGLLYVRGNIYLGFITNSIRVASVKIDETINLVTDVTFYCLNNDEFDSSINSVEQETNLQKEDPDIHMTNPSHSVQKLLQSGHFYYSSDFDITSNIQERGFSVMSRNRIYADNPYFKSFMWNHFMISELIEFRNGLNPVEKKHFDEAGFLTILSRGYAKTVSITLQGSEEGLLTLISKQSCMKRGPIFGDWGCDDDGFVSNFVETEIVILCERFCFAYVIVRGNVPSFWELESGFRKSSMISKTSKRLVFTRSFETSQLAFNKHFGRLGDQYGDVHVIDCLSGDTKNYRGQLKQRFKEHILTYLEKSSHYKEKPSDDEKDISASHSNYKISSSDLPITTSLMKRAGYTSSNLSELLSPLIDSIVDFGALFYDFNKKVYVGKQLGIFRVNSFDCLGKANFVSKMICQEVIELALRDMNVKVDENIRSVHAKLWKENDDVLKELTQNSLSTSSRTQSEHINKGFKASLTKKYHTVVGDVRSNETAMRKLLGRLHDQETVRLYNPLHQYISCQMMKRASEYSYKRDIKIFATTFNVNGCLCDAKSLKNWFFPPITSKETYDIVFIGFQEIVELTPGKMINSRSENLAEWETKIKKVLEEESFDKSKYITLWSGQMGGIALLLYIKIGQIAQVSNVESAVRKTGFGGMSANKGGMALSLEYSKTKFCFVCSHLAAGMNNLDERHQDYKAIAKGISFTKNRKIRDHDAVIWVGDFNYRITMPNDVVRAMIEKNEISGLFEYDQLNQQMASGETFPFYDEMEICFPPTYKFDNNTSRYDTSDKQRVPAWTDRVLSMSRAKILKQEIYNCCPEVIFSDHRPVFALFRANVIMINESEKKRVSNEIYEGYKKVVGGVNYLLTGSDVSRFVADVGDKIISPPSSDSSKWWLKNGLSARVVLKDLQERDAQCVLVINPYNPSNPWAIRGVETIEGTELVKRLASRP
;
A
#
# COMPACT_ATOMS: atom_id res chain seq x y z
N MET A 1 36.14 29.07 58.08
CA MET A 1 34.84 28.37 57.95
C MET A 1 33.96 29.02 56.90
N LYS A 2 33.75 30.35 56.91
CA LYS A 2 32.96 31.09 55.89
C LYS A 2 33.43 30.91 54.43
N LEU A 3 34.74 30.93 54.16
CA LEU A 3 35.30 30.77 52.81
C LEU A 3 34.97 29.39 52.18
N LYS A 4 35.01 28.30 52.96
CA LYS A 4 34.67 26.94 52.47
C LYS A 4 33.18 26.81 52.12
N THR A 5 32.30 27.49 52.86
CA THR A 5 30.84 27.47 52.61
C THR A 5 30.46 28.28 51.37
N ALA A 6 31.15 29.40 51.13
CA ALA A 6 30.98 30.21 49.90
C ALA A 6 31.45 29.43 48.65
N ILE A 7 32.62 28.81 48.69
CA ILE A 7 33.16 27.99 47.59
C ILE A 7 32.23 26.82 47.25
N PHE A 8 31.68 26.12 48.26
CA PHE A 8 30.71 25.04 48.02
C PHE A 8 29.41 25.52 47.35
N SER A 9 28.94 26.71 47.70
CA SER A 9 27.73 27.31 47.10
C SER A 9 27.98 27.73 45.65
N LEU A 10 29.18 28.26 45.35
CA LEU A 10 29.60 28.61 43.99
C LEU A 10 29.80 27.37 43.11
N CYS A 11 30.35 26.27 43.65
CA CYS A 11 30.42 24.99 42.94
C CYS A 11 29.02 24.43 42.60
N TYR A 12 28.05 24.56 43.50
CA TYR A 12 26.67 24.14 43.24
C TYR A 12 26.03 25.01 42.15
N LEU A 13 26.24 26.32 42.20
CA LEU A 13 25.74 27.26 41.20
C LEU A 13 26.36 27.01 39.81
N ALA A 14 27.67 26.80 39.73
CA ALA A 14 28.37 26.50 38.47
C ALA A 14 27.84 25.21 37.81
N ASN A 15 27.60 24.15 38.58
CA ASN A 15 27.01 22.90 38.06
C ASN A 15 25.56 23.09 37.62
N SER A 16 24.77 23.92 38.33
CA SER A 16 23.39 24.23 37.95
C SER A 16 23.32 25.05 36.66
N ILE A 17 24.23 26.01 36.48
CA ILE A 17 24.32 26.85 35.26
C ILE A 17 24.78 26.02 34.06
N ALA A 18 25.75 25.12 34.25
CA ALA A 18 26.26 24.26 33.17
C ALA A 18 25.26 23.18 32.69
N ALA A 19 24.19 22.91 33.47
CA ALA A 19 23.18 21.89 33.17
C ALA A 19 21.86 22.44 32.59
N SER A 20 21.66 23.76 32.53
CA SER A 20 20.42 24.37 32.01
C SER A 20 20.60 24.91 30.57
N ASP A 21 19.62 24.68 29.68
CA ASP A 21 19.60 25.21 28.29
C ASP A 21 19.44 26.75 28.20
N TYR A 22 19.34 27.44 29.34
CA TYR A 22 19.31 28.91 29.43
C TYR A 22 20.72 29.50 29.42
N PHE A 23 21.38 29.52 28.26
CA PHE A 23 22.52 30.44 28.02
C PHE A 23 21.98 31.80 27.55
N GLY A 24 21.30 32.51 28.45
CA GLY A 24 21.07 33.94 28.33
C GLY A 24 22.01 34.68 29.28
N GLU A 25 22.94 35.46 28.73
CA GLU A 25 23.60 36.59 29.42
C GLU A 25 24.34 36.30 30.74
N ALA A 26 25.25 35.31 30.78
CA ALA A 26 26.44 35.50 31.61
C ALA A 26 27.40 36.39 30.80
N GLU A 27 27.60 37.64 31.22
CA GLU A 27 28.55 38.54 30.57
C GLU A 27 29.91 37.85 30.46
N LEU A 28 30.39 37.60 29.23
CA LEU A 28 31.78 37.23 29.01
C LEU A 28 32.62 38.41 29.47
N ASP A 29 33.30 38.25 30.59
CA ASP A 29 34.14 39.30 31.14
C ASP A 29 35.37 39.46 30.24
N ASN A 30 35.32 40.46 29.36
CA ASN A 30 36.29 40.69 28.28
C ASN A 30 37.55 41.44 28.74
N ASP A 31 37.79 41.62 30.05
CA ASP A 31 39.08 42.07 30.61
C ASP A 31 40.13 40.94 30.55
N LEU A 32 40.39 40.47 29.33
CA LEU A 32 41.24 39.36 28.89
C LEU A 32 42.76 39.62 29.03
N LYS A 33 43.24 40.22 30.12
CA LYS A 33 44.69 40.45 30.30
C LYS A 33 45.37 39.67 31.43
N SER A 34 44.64 38.97 32.29
CA SER A 34 45.21 38.29 33.47
C SER A 34 44.99 36.78 33.55
N PHE A 35 44.31 36.16 32.57
CA PHE A 35 44.09 34.71 32.53
C PHE A 35 44.43 34.12 31.17
N GLU A 36 45.21 33.05 31.17
CA GLU A 36 45.48 32.23 29.99
C GLU A 36 44.89 30.84 30.23
N LEU A 37 43.89 30.50 29.44
CA LEU A 37 43.26 29.17 29.43
C LEU A 37 43.57 28.50 28.10
N ASP A 38 44.49 27.55 28.16
CA ASP A 38 44.74 26.64 27.05
C ASP A 38 44.00 25.32 27.30
N TYR A 39 43.70 24.59 26.23
CA TYR A 39 43.28 23.20 26.35
C TYR A 39 43.86 22.38 25.21
N PHE A 40 43.89 21.07 25.36
CA PHE A 40 44.14 20.19 24.23
C PHE A 40 43.32 18.92 24.37
N ILE A 41 43.09 18.27 23.23
CA ILE A 41 42.46 16.96 23.15
C ILE A 41 43.55 15.92 23.34
N GLU A 42 43.50 15.15 24.42
CA GLU A 42 44.57 14.23 24.83
C GLU A 42 44.86 13.16 23.78
N GLU A 43 43.83 12.71 23.08
CA GLU A 43 43.91 11.72 22.00
C GLU A 43 44.46 12.31 20.69
N HIS A 44 44.50 13.65 20.57
CA HIS A 44 45.03 14.38 19.42
C HIS A 44 46.02 15.50 19.85
N PRO A 45 47.10 15.17 20.58
CA PRO A 45 47.96 16.15 21.25
C PRO A 45 48.84 16.95 20.27
N HIS A 46 48.89 16.54 19.01
CA HIS A 46 49.68 17.18 17.95
C HIS A 46 48.87 18.14 17.06
N VAL A 47 47.54 18.15 17.20
CA VAL A 47 46.67 19.00 16.38
C VAL A 47 46.56 20.36 17.04
N LYS A 48 46.93 21.41 16.31
CA LYS A 48 46.87 22.78 16.83
C LYS A 48 45.42 23.29 16.86
N HIS A 49 45.14 24.30 17.68
CA HIS A 49 43.79 24.90 17.82
C HIS A 49 43.20 25.47 16.54
N ASP A 50 44.06 25.87 15.59
CA ASP A 50 43.67 26.36 14.26
C ASP A 50 43.47 25.25 13.22
N GLU A 51 43.77 24.00 13.58
CA GLU A 51 43.59 22.82 12.74
C GLU A 51 42.30 22.06 13.10
N VAL A 52 41.77 21.34 12.11
CA VAL A 52 40.52 20.59 12.23
C VAL A 52 40.78 19.22 12.84
N VAL A 53 40.09 18.91 13.94
CA VAL A 53 40.16 17.59 14.58
C VAL A 53 39.07 16.70 14.00
N THR A 54 39.41 15.48 13.59
CA THR A 54 38.43 14.47 13.16
C THR A 54 38.27 13.42 14.25
N ILE A 55 37.04 13.18 14.71
CA ILE A 55 36.71 12.22 15.77
C ILE A 55 35.59 11.32 15.27
N ASN A 56 35.56 10.05 15.67
CA ASN A 56 34.48 9.16 15.26
C ASN A 56 33.25 9.28 16.19
N VAL A 57 32.05 9.12 15.64
CA VAL A 57 30.80 9.07 16.41
C VAL A 57 30.86 7.89 17.39
N GLY A 58 30.61 8.15 18.67
CA GLY A 58 30.72 7.19 19.78
C GLY A 58 32.11 7.07 20.41
N GLU A 59 33.13 7.77 19.89
CA GLU A 59 34.46 7.85 20.50
C GLU A 59 34.43 8.73 21.76
N GLN A 60 35.19 8.37 22.80
CA GLN A 60 35.36 9.19 24.00
C GLN A 60 36.70 9.91 23.93
N ILE A 61 36.70 11.23 24.12
CA ILE A 61 37.93 12.03 24.23
C ILE A 61 38.08 12.63 25.62
N LYS A 62 39.29 13.03 25.96
CA LYS A 62 39.62 13.81 27.16
C LYS A 62 40.15 15.18 26.78
N LEU A 63 39.43 16.22 27.19
CA LEU A 63 39.90 17.61 27.13
C LEU A 63 40.69 17.92 28.39
N ASN A 64 41.97 18.25 28.24
CA ASN A 64 42.79 18.75 29.33
C ASN A 64 42.94 20.26 29.20
N TYR A 65 42.49 20.97 30.22
CA TYR A 65 42.55 22.42 30.37
C TYR A 65 43.76 22.79 31.21
N THR A 66 44.50 23.82 30.84
CA THR A 66 45.55 24.42 31.67
C THR A 66 45.23 25.89 31.88
N LEU A 67 45.03 26.26 33.14
CA LEU A 67 44.75 27.63 33.54
C LEU A 67 45.97 28.21 34.26
N PHE A 68 46.48 29.32 33.76
CA PHE A 68 47.55 30.11 34.40
C PHE A 68 46.94 31.25 35.22
N ASN A 69 47.32 31.35 36.49
CA ASN A 69 46.92 32.46 37.35
C ASN A 69 47.96 33.59 37.29
N TYR A 70 47.68 34.66 36.56
CA TYR A 70 48.53 35.87 36.57
C TYR A 70 48.03 36.97 37.52
N GLU A 71 47.03 36.69 38.35
CA GLU A 71 46.52 37.61 39.36
C GLU A 71 47.41 37.66 40.60
N GLN A 72 47.28 38.73 41.40
CA GLN A 72 48.00 38.91 42.65
C GLN A 72 47.37 38.16 43.84
N SER A 73 46.29 37.39 43.62
CA SER A 73 45.59 36.60 44.63
C SER A 73 45.20 35.20 44.15
N ASP A 74 44.93 34.29 45.11
CA ASP A 74 44.55 32.90 44.85
C ASP A 74 43.24 32.79 44.06
N ILE A 75 43.20 31.80 43.17
CA ILE A 75 42.07 31.52 42.31
C ILE A 75 41.59 30.10 42.53
N THR A 76 40.28 29.85 42.51
CA THR A 76 39.76 28.48 42.66
C THR A 76 38.98 28.04 41.43
N ILE A 77 39.42 26.99 40.72
CA ILE A 77 38.59 26.33 39.70
C ILE A 77 37.43 25.63 40.39
N VAL A 78 36.19 25.92 39.96
CA VAL A 78 34.96 25.39 40.58
C VAL A 78 34.09 24.56 39.64
N GLY A 79 34.41 24.51 38.33
CA GLY A 79 33.71 23.67 37.37
C GLY A 79 34.25 23.75 35.94
N LEU A 80 33.86 22.79 35.10
CA LEU A 80 34.16 22.75 33.66
C LEU A 80 32.85 22.67 32.86
N GLY A 81 32.84 23.23 31.65
CA GLY A 81 31.69 23.20 30.74
C GLY A 81 32.05 23.64 29.32
N GLY A 82 31.03 24.00 28.54
CA GLY A 82 31.19 24.42 27.14
C GLY A 82 30.08 23.87 26.25
N ALA A 83 30.21 24.02 24.94
CA ALA A 83 29.22 23.50 23.99
C ALA A 83 29.83 23.16 22.63
N PHE A 84 29.17 22.26 21.91
CA PHE A 84 29.28 22.12 20.46
C PHE A 84 28.29 23.05 19.79
N ARG A 85 28.81 23.90 18.90
CA ARG A 85 28.00 24.86 18.15
C ARG A 85 28.00 24.56 16.68
N HIS A 86 26.89 24.84 16.02
CA HIS A 86 26.83 24.75 14.57
C HIS A 86 27.73 25.86 13.97
N PRO A 87 28.70 25.52 13.10
CA PRO A 87 29.77 26.45 12.72
C PRO A 87 29.30 27.65 11.88
N LEU A 88 28.11 27.56 11.26
CA LEU A 88 27.54 28.64 10.44
C LEU A 88 26.51 29.49 11.19
N THR A 89 25.68 28.88 12.03
CA THR A 89 24.59 29.58 12.74
C THR A 89 24.98 29.98 14.16
N GLY A 90 26.04 29.39 14.71
CA GLY A 90 26.49 29.63 16.09
C GLY A 90 25.58 29.01 17.17
N GLU A 91 24.49 28.36 16.77
CA GLU A 91 23.52 27.73 17.66
C GLU A 91 24.16 26.57 18.43
N ASN A 92 23.83 26.45 19.72
CA ASN A 92 24.26 25.32 20.54
C ASN A 92 23.55 24.05 20.06
N VAL A 93 24.32 23.04 19.67
CA VAL A 93 23.82 21.72 19.25
C VAL A 93 23.77 20.78 20.45
N VAL A 94 24.84 20.75 21.25
CA VAL A 94 24.96 19.92 22.46
C VAL A 94 25.84 20.64 23.48
N ASN A 95 25.43 20.66 24.75
CA ASN A 95 26.25 21.19 25.86
C ASN A 95 27.26 20.13 26.33
N LEU A 96 28.49 20.55 26.65
CA LEU A 96 29.47 19.67 27.31
C LEU A 96 28.99 19.44 28.75
N THR A 97 28.70 18.18 29.10
CA THR A 97 28.24 17.80 30.45
C THR A 97 29.23 18.24 31.52
N SER A 98 28.78 19.00 32.52
CA SER A 98 29.64 19.45 33.62
C SER A 98 30.19 18.27 34.42
N SER A 99 31.50 18.03 34.34
CA SER A 99 32.17 17.15 35.30
C SER A 99 32.50 17.97 36.54
N THR A 100 32.05 17.53 37.73
CA THR A 100 32.43 18.17 39.00
C THR A 100 33.93 18.01 39.21
N VAL A 101 34.68 19.06 38.93
CA VAL A 101 36.07 19.19 39.35
C VAL A 101 36.03 19.93 40.67
N GLY A 102 36.46 19.29 41.75
CA GLY A 102 36.48 19.90 43.08
C GLY A 102 37.29 21.20 43.11
N PRO A 103 37.19 22.02 44.17
CA PRO A 103 37.87 23.31 44.22
C PRO A 103 39.40 23.12 44.13
N ILE A 104 39.99 23.58 43.02
CA ILE A 104 41.45 23.57 42.82
C ILE A 104 41.94 25.00 42.96
N VAL A 105 42.67 25.26 44.05
CA VAL A 105 43.27 26.57 44.33
C VAL A 105 44.58 26.71 43.55
N ILE A 106 44.75 27.81 42.83
CA ILE A 106 45.94 28.17 42.06
C ILE A 106 46.50 29.47 42.65
N SER A 107 47.72 29.43 43.16
CA SER A 107 48.40 30.62 43.71
C SER A 107 48.82 31.59 42.59
N PRO A 108 49.06 32.87 42.90
CA PRO A 108 49.67 33.83 41.97
C PRO A 108 50.93 33.32 41.28
N GLY A 109 50.95 33.30 39.95
CA GLY A 109 52.07 32.85 39.12
C GLY A 109 52.12 31.33 38.84
N ASP A 110 51.24 30.54 39.47
CA ASP A 110 51.15 29.09 39.25
C ASP A 110 50.12 28.73 38.16
N SER A 111 50.17 27.48 37.69
CA SER A 111 49.20 26.92 36.75
C SER A 111 48.63 25.60 37.27
N ALA A 112 47.37 25.30 36.92
CA ALA A 112 46.78 24.00 37.17
C ALA A 112 46.17 23.40 35.90
N SER A 113 46.32 22.07 35.77
CA SER A 113 45.75 21.31 34.67
C SER A 113 44.63 20.39 35.13
N VAL A 114 43.52 20.34 34.40
CA VAL A 114 42.32 19.59 34.76
C VAL A 114 41.75 18.91 33.52
N GLY A 115 41.28 17.67 33.65
CA GLY A 115 40.72 16.89 32.54
C GLY A 115 39.22 16.65 32.63
N GLN A 116 38.53 16.69 31.49
CA GLN A 116 37.11 16.31 31.32
C GLN A 116 36.98 15.28 30.21
N ARG A 117 36.24 14.19 30.47
CA ARG A 117 35.91 13.19 29.42
C ARG A 117 34.57 13.52 28.78
N ILE A 118 34.53 13.47 27.45
CA ILE A 118 33.35 13.78 26.64
C ILE A 118 33.11 12.63 25.66
N THR A 119 31.85 12.20 25.55
CA THR A 119 31.39 11.22 24.56
C THR A 119 30.62 11.93 23.46
N PHE A 120 30.86 11.56 22.20
CA PHE A 120 30.19 12.14 21.04
C PHE A 120 29.07 11.26 20.50
N ASP A 121 27.86 11.35 21.07
CA ASP A 121 26.69 10.53 20.68
C ASP A 121 25.63 11.35 19.89
N PHE A 122 26.08 12.18 18.95
CA PHE A 122 25.19 12.98 18.07
C PHE A 122 25.62 12.87 16.60
N GLU A 123 24.77 13.35 15.68
CA GLU A 123 24.92 13.12 14.24
C GLU A 123 26.31 13.49 13.70
N ALA A 124 26.80 12.73 12.71
CA ALA A 124 28.03 13.06 12.02
C ALA A 124 27.92 14.42 11.31
N GLY A 125 28.94 15.26 11.45
CA GLY A 125 28.87 16.64 10.99
C GLY A 125 30.04 17.50 11.44
N ASN A 126 30.00 18.77 11.06
CA ASN A 126 31.02 19.76 11.44
C ASN A 126 30.50 20.59 12.62
N TYR A 127 31.27 20.66 13.70
CA TYR A 127 30.89 21.33 14.93
C TYR A 127 32.02 22.18 15.47
N LEU A 128 31.69 23.30 16.10
CA LEU A 128 32.65 24.15 16.78
C LEU A 128 32.67 23.79 18.27
N LEU A 129 33.74 23.14 18.73
CA LEU A 129 33.96 22.84 20.14
C LEU A 129 34.35 24.13 20.86
N SER A 130 33.56 24.56 21.85
CA SER A 130 33.78 25.80 22.61
C SER A 130 33.88 25.53 24.11
N PRO A 131 35.07 25.17 24.63
CA PRO A 131 35.25 24.81 26.03
C PRO A 131 35.26 26.01 26.97
N ARG A 132 34.81 25.82 28.21
CA ARG A 132 34.69 26.85 29.25
C ARG A 132 35.10 26.31 30.62
N ILE A 133 35.73 27.15 31.43
CA ILE A 133 36.06 26.87 32.84
C ILE A 133 35.39 27.90 33.74
N PHE A 134 34.87 27.42 34.87
CA PHE A 134 34.24 28.23 35.89
C PHE A 134 35.21 28.39 37.04
N VAL A 135 35.44 29.64 37.44
CA VAL A 135 36.48 30.02 38.38
C VAL A 135 35.91 30.96 39.44
N ALA A 136 36.20 30.73 40.71
CA ALA A 136 35.90 31.64 41.80
C ALA A 136 37.12 32.52 42.09
N PHE A 137 36.94 33.84 42.03
CA PHE A 137 37.94 34.86 42.33
C PHE A 137 37.29 36.00 43.10
N ASN A 138 37.88 36.43 44.22
CA ASN A 138 37.32 37.47 45.10
C ASN A 138 35.84 37.25 45.49
N GLU A 139 35.45 36.00 45.76
CA GLU A 139 34.08 35.57 46.09
C GLU A 139 33.04 35.69 44.94
N GLU A 140 33.48 35.99 43.71
CA GLU A 140 32.63 36.02 42.51
C GLU A 140 32.92 34.83 41.57
N LEU A 141 31.88 34.33 40.89
CA LEU A 141 32.01 33.31 39.85
C LEU A 141 32.29 33.97 38.51
N LYS A 142 33.44 33.66 37.91
CA LYS A 142 33.80 34.08 36.55
C LYS A 142 33.84 32.88 35.60
N VAL A 143 33.49 33.13 34.34
CA VAL A 143 33.52 32.13 33.26
C VAL A 143 34.61 32.52 32.28
N ILE A 144 35.61 31.66 32.13
CA ILE A 144 36.69 31.86 31.17
C ILE A 144 36.45 30.90 30.00
N GLN A 145 36.38 31.44 28.79
CA GLN A 145 36.21 30.66 27.57
C GLN A 145 37.54 30.55 26.83
N SER A 146 37.89 29.35 26.38
CA SER A 146 39.05 29.16 25.50
C SER A 146 38.65 29.30 24.03
N ARG A 147 39.65 29.37 23.14
CA ARG A 147 39.44 29.49 21.70
C ARG A 147 38.69 28.28 21.17
N SER A 148 37.62 28.48 20.41
CA SER A 148 36.87 27.37 19.84
C SER A 148 37.64 26.67 18.70
N GLN A 149 37.54 25.35 18.61
CA GLN A 149 38.18 24.53 17.58
C GLN A 149 37.15 23.80 16.72
N LEU A 150 37.40 23.67 15.41
CA LEU A 150 36.52 22.94 14.51
C LEU A 150 36.76 21.42 14.65
N VAL A 151 35.69 20.70 15.00
CA VAL A 151 35.65 19.25 15.16
C VAL A 151 34.73 18.65 14.10
N VAL A 152 35.23 17.66 13.37
CA VAL A 152 34.47 16.90 12.38
C VAL A 152 34.16 15.53 12.95
N LEU A 153 32.89 15.27 13.24
CA LEU A 153 32.43 13.95 13.61
C LEU A 153 32.18 13.11 12.35
N LYS A 154 32.84 11.95 12.28
CA LYS A 154 32.65 10.98 11.21
C LYS A 154 32.05 9.70 11.78
N ASP A 155 31.18 9.05 11.04
CA ASP A 155 30.78 7.70 11.40
C ASP A 155 32.00 6.78 11.41
N VAL A 156 32.07 5.90 12.41
CA VAL A 156 33.16 4.91 12.52
C VAL A 156 33.17 4.09 11.22
N PRO A 157 34.27 4.09 10.45
CA PRO A 157 34.38 3.20 9.31
C PRO A 157 34.42 1.75 9.83
N LEU A 158 33.48 0.91 9.39
CA LEU A 158 33.48 -0.53 9.68
C LEU A 158 34.83 -1.14 9.29
N SER A 159 35.65 -1.47 10.28
CA SER A 159 36.93 -2.15 10.10
C SER A 159 36.72 -3.66 10.15
N PHE A 160 37.27 -4.37 9.18
CA PHE A 160 37.25 -5.85 9.09
C PHE A 160 38.21 -6.56 10.06
N PHE A 161 38.84 -5.83 10.99
CA PHE A 161 39.87 -6.32 11.91
C PHE A 161 39.64 -5.86 13.35
N ASP A 162 38.38 -5.70 13.76
CA ASP A 162 38.03 -5.38 15.14
C ASP A 162 38.01 -6.68 15.98
N PRO A 163 38.79 -6.77 17.07
CA PRO A 163 38.90 -7.98 17.89
C PRO A 163 37.59 -8.46 18.52
N HIS A 164 36.54 -7.63 18.57
CA HIS A 164 35.19 -8.06 18.95
C HIS A 164 34.49 -8.92 17.87
N PHE A 165 34.99 -8.90 16.64
CA PHE A 165 34.50 -9.67 15.50
C PHE A 165 35.41 -10.84 15.10
N LEU A 166 36.46 -11.15 15.88
CA LEU A 166 37.38 -12.29 15.65
C LEU A 166 36.67 -13.62 15.36
N PHE A 167 35.50 -13.86 15.96
CA PHE A 167 34.66 -15.04 15.68
C PHE A 167 33.99 -14.99 14.29
N LEU A 168 33.50 -13.81 13.90
CA LEU A 168 32.93 -13.56 12.57
C LEU A 168 34.03 -13.59 11.49
N GLU A 169 35.21 -13.08 11.81
CA GLU A 169 36.39 -13.11 10.95
C GLU A 169 36.90 -14.53 10.74
N LEU A 170 36.91 -15.41 11.75
CA LEU A 170 37.27 -16.81 11.56
C LEU A 170 36.29 -17.53 10.60
N LEU A 171 34.99 -17.23 10.74
CA LEU A 171 33.94 -17.71 9.83
C LEU A 171 34.11 -17.16 8.42
N LEU A 172 34.48 -15.88 8.31
CA LEU A 172 34.71 -15.23 7.02
C LEU A 172 36.00 -15.73 6.36
N VAL A 173 37.07 -15.99 7.11
CA VAL A 173 38.32 -16.57 6.60
C VAL A 173 38.08 -18.00 6.13
N ILE A 174 37.28 -18.80 6.84
CA ILE A 174 36.89 -20.14 6.37
C ILE A 174 36.05 -20.02 5.09
N ALA A 175 35.08 -19.09 5.04
CA ALA A 175 34.27 -18.85 3.86
C ALA A 175 35.10 -18.33 2.67
N CYS A 176 36.06 -17.44 2.91
CA CYS A 176 36.97 -16.87 1.92
C CYS A 176 38.05 -17.85 1.48
N LEU A 177 38.50 -18.79 2.31
CA LEU A 177 39.39 -19.88 1.89
C LEU A 177 38.63 -20.88 1.01
N VAL A 178 37.37 -21.18 1.34
CA VAL A 178 36.47 -21.96 0.48
C VAL A 178 36.21 -21.23 -0.84
N PHE A 179 36.00 -19.91 -0.80
CA PHE A 179 35.78 -19.08 -1.98
C PHE A 179 37.05 -18.90 -2.83
N ALA A 180 38.20 -18.65 -2.22
CA ALA A 180 39.48 -18.52 -2.91
C ALA A 180 39.91 -19.87 -3.51
N TYR A 181 39.67 -21.00 -2.84
CA TYR A 181 39.89 -22.32 -3.44
C TYR A 181 38.99 -22.57 -4.66
N LEU A 182 37.76 -22.04 -4.65
CA LEU A 182 36.81 -22.19 -5.76
C LEU A 182 37.02 -21.18 -6.90
N PHE A 183 37.65 -20.02 -6.65
CA PHE A 183 37.63 -18.88 -7.58
C PHE A 183 39.01 -18.22 -7.83
N ALA A 184 40.12 -18.84 -7.42
CA ALA A 184 41.48 -18.28 -7.50
C ALA A 184 42.05 -17.92 -8.90
N PRO A 185 41.64 -18.47 -10.05
CA PRO A 185 42.22 -18.01 -11.32
C PRO A 185 41.26 -17.01 -11.96
N ASN A 186 41.40 -15.71 -11.68
CA ASN A 186 41.16 -14.61 -12.65
C ASN A 186 41.21 -13.17 -12.10
N MET A 187 41.57 -12.91 -10.84
CA MET A 187 41.64 -11.54 -10.31
C MET A 187 43.08 -11.03 -10.18
N LEU A 188 43.66 -10.54 -11.28
CA LEU A 188 44.81 -9.64 -11.27
C LEU A 188 44.70 -8.67 -12.48
N GLN A 189 44.98 -7.38 -12.21
CA GLN A 189 44.90 -6.18 -13.07
C GLN A 189 43.56 -5.42 -12.97
N THR A 190 43.48 -4.13 -12.66
CA THR A 190 44.49 -3.08 -12.38
C THR A 190 43.78 -1.91 -11.72
N SER A 191 44.49 -1.23 -10.81
CA SER A 191 44.15 0.03 -10.17
C SER A 191 44.19 1.22 -11.13
N LYS A 192 43.41 2.28 -10.84
CA LYS A 192 43.88 3.68 -10.86
C LYS A 192 42.91 4.64 -10.16
N PHE A 193 43.52 5.52 -9.37
CA PHE A 193 42.98 6.60 -8.54
C PHE A 193 42.82 7.91 -9.33
N VAL A 194 41.99 8.83 -8.81
CA VAL A 194 42.27 10.27 -8.50
C VAL A 194 41.13 11.26 -8.84
N SER A 195 40.68 11.94 -7.76
CA SER A 195 40.33 13.37 -7.59
C SER A 195 38.93 13.92 -7.84
N ALA A 196 38.42 14.48 -6.73
CA ALA A 196 37.29 15.37 -6.56
C ALA A 196 37.54 16.82 -7.02
N THR A 197 36.45 17.59 -7.07
CA THR A 197 36.25 19.02 -6.75
C THR A 197 34.84 19.37 -7.27
N SER A 198 34.01 20.26 -6.76
CA SER A 198 33.85 20.99 -5.49
C SER A 198 32.60 21.86 -5.71
N ALA A 199 31.67 21.91 -4.75
CA ALA A 199 30.44 22.69 -4.83
C ALA A 199 30.67 24.22 -4.78
N ARG A 200 29.62 25.01 -5.10
CA ARG A 200 29.22 26.15 -4.25
C ARG A 200 27.76 26.60 -4.45
N ARG A 201 27.19 27.01 -3.31
CA ARG A 201 25.84 27.50 -2.97
C ARG A 201 25.68 29.01 -3.18
N SER A 202 24.43 29.47 -3.22
CA SER A 202 23.86 30.65 -2.49
C SER A 202 22.40 30.88 -2.95
N ASP A 203 21.41 31.33 -2.20
CA ASP A 203 21.04 31.40 -0.78
C ASP A 203 19.54 31.86 -0.77
N PRO A 204 18.77 31.70 0.31
CA PRO A 204 17.31 31.83 0.35
C PRO A 204 16.84 33.16 0.95
N THR A 205 15.86 33.83 0.34
CA THR A 205 15.02 34.84 1.02
C THR A 205 13.62 34.91 0.39
N ASN A 206 12.64 35.22 1.25
CA ASN A 206 11.21 35.46 1.03
C ASN A 206 10.24 34.27 1.06
N TYR A 207 9.70 34.09 2.26
CA TYR A 207 8.50 33.36 2.60
C TYR A 207 7.30 34.31 2.45
N ASP A 208 6.34 33.95 1.59
CA ASP A 208 4.99 34.53 1.56
C ASP A 208 4.02 33.37 1.21
N PRO A 209 2.99 33.07 2.02
CA PRO A 209 2.14 31.91 1.81
C PRO A 209 0.90 32.29 0.99
N GLU A 210 1.04 32.39 -0.32
CA GLU A 210 -0.13 32.38 -1.22
C GLU A 210 -0.45 30.95 -1.65
N TRP A 211 -1.59 30.47 -1.16
CA TRP A 211 -2.27 29.26 -1.58
C TRP A 211 -2.67 29.35 -3.06
N GLU A 212 -1.80 28.87 -3.96
CA GLU A 212 -2.21 28.48 -5.31
C GLU A 212 -1.88 26.99 -5.59
N SER A 213 -2.96 26.20 -5.52
CA SER A 213 -3.28 25.11 -6.43
C SER A 213 -2.62 23.71 -6.25
N GLU A 214 -3.34 22.86 -5.52
CA GLU A 214 -3.32 21.39 -5.69
C GLU A 214 -3.78 20.93 -7.11
N SER A 215 -4.03 21.83 -8.07
CA SER A 215 -4.50 21.48 -9.41
C SER A 215 -3.40 21.03 -10.37
N GLU A 216 -2.13 21.37 -10.14
CA GLU A 216 -1.04 21.00 -11.08
C GLU A 216 -0.63 19.52 -10.98
N ALA A 217 -0.79 18.90 -9.81
CA ALA A 217 -0.46 17.47 -9.62
C ALA A 217 -1.36 16.52 -10.44
N HIS A 218 -2.57 16.97 -10.83
CA HIS A 218 -3.52 16.17 -11.63
C HIS A 218 -3.25 16.21 -13.15
N SER A 219 -2.14 16.79 -13.61
CA SER A 219 -1.83 16.95 -15.03
C SER A 219 -0.86 15.89 -15.63
N LEU A 220 -0.09 15.18 -14.80
CA LEU A 220 1.07 14.40 -15.27
C LEU A 220 0.77 12.99 -15.83
N ASN A 221 -0.44 12.44 -15.62
CA ASN A 221 -0.81 11.08 -16.05
C ASN A 221 -1.79 11.01 -17.23
N LYS A 222 -1.91 12.10 -18.00
CA LYS A 222 -2.84 12.19 -19.15
C LYS A 222 -2.10 11.96 -20.46
N VAL A 223 -2.70 11.17 -21.35
CA VAL A 223 -2.18 10.90 -22.71
C VAL A 223 -3.29 11.16 -23.73
N ILE A 224 -2.94 11.75 -24.86
CA ILE A 224 -3.83 11.87 -26.02
C ILE A 224 -3.50 10.71 -26.97
N VAL A 225 -4.54 10.03 -27.47
CA VAL A 225 -4.39 8.98 -28.50
C VAL A 225 -5.20 9.39 -29.71
N GLU A 226 -4.52 9.52 -30.85
CA GLU A 226 -5.12 9.85 -32.15
C GLU A 226 -4.93 8.68 -33.13
N PHE A 227 -6.02 8.28 -33.79
CA PHE A 227 -5.97 7.28 -34.86
C PHE A 227 -6.00 7.98 -36.21
N VAL A 228 -4.83 8.04 -36.87
CA VAL A 228 -4.66 8.74 -38.14
C VAL A 228 -4.30 7.72 -39.24
N ARG A 229 -4.76 7.96 -40.48
CA ARG A 229 -4.32 7.14 -41.63
C ARG A 229 -2.83 7.35 -41.84
N SER A 230 -2.08 6.25 -41.99
CA SER A 230 -0.63 6.30 -42.20
C SER A 230 -0.21 7.18 -43.38
N SER A 231 -1.03 7.25 -44.43
CA SER A 231 -0.79 8.10 -45.61
C SER A 231 -0.78 9.60 -45.32
N LEU A 232 -1.27 10.04 -44.15
CA LEU A 232 -1.36 11.44 -43.75
C LEU A 232 -0.24 11.87 -42.80
N LEU A 233 0.66 10.95 -42.42
CA LEU A 233 1.74 11.22 -41.48
C LEU A 233 3.07 11.23 -42.22
N ASP A 234 3.84 12.32 -42.08
CA ASP A 234 5.26 12.34 -42.43
C ASP A 234 6.05 11.74 -41.28
N LEU A 235 6.53 10.50 -41.47
CA LEU A 235 7.31 9.77 -40.48
C LEU A 235 8.83 9.96 -40.64
N SER A 236 9.28 10.83 -41.55
CA SER A 236 10.71 11.00 -41.85
C SER A 236 11.56 11.45 -40.65
N SER A 237 10.96 12.16 -39.69
CA SER A 237 11.62 12.62 -38.46
C SER A 237 11.53 11.64 -37.30
N PHE A 238 10.85 10.49 -37.46
CA PHE A 238 10.60 9.54 -36.38
C PHE A 238 11.57 8.35 -36.47
N LYS A 239 12.03 7.88 -35.31
CA LYS A 239 12.88 6.68 -35.21
C LYS A 239 11.99 5.44 -35.01
N ASP A 240 12.22 4.40 -35.81
CA ASP A 240 11.56 3.11 -35.60
C ASP A 240 12.10 2.46 -34.31
N ILE A 241 11.21 2.28 -33.33
CA ILE A 241 11.51 1.63 -32.05
C ILE A 241 11.33 0.11 -32.11
N THR A 242 10.87 -0.41 -33.26
CA THR A 242 10.76 -1.85 -33.48
C THR A 242 12.16 -2.47 -33.39
N PRO A 243 12.37 -3.49 -32.54
CA PRO A 243 13.66 -4.17 -32.45
C PRO A 243 14.17 -4.60 -33.83
N ASN A 244 15.45 -4.34 -34.09
CA ASN A 244 16.03 -4.31 -35.44
C ASN A 244 15.85 -5.63 -36.23
N ARG A 245 15.24 -5.56 -37.43
CA ARG A 245 14.90 -6.72 -38.31
C ARG A 245 16.09 -7.59 -38.76
N LEU A 246 17.33 -7.13 -38.58
CA LEU A 246 18.50 -7.69 -39.25
C LEU A 246 19.38 -8.63 -38.40
N LYS A 247 19.16 -8.74 -37.08
CA LYS A 247 19.98 -9.64 -36.21
C LYS A 247 19.24 -10.41 -35.12
N HIS A 248 18.10 -9.91 -34.64
CA HIS A 248 17.26 -10.63 -33.68
C HIS A 248 15.83 -10.58 -34.20
N ASN A 249 15.15 -11.72 -34.32
CA ASN A 249 13.80 -11.89 -34.86
C ASN A 249 12.69 -11.20 -34.00
N LYS A 250 13.01 -10.12 -33.29
CA LYS A 250 12.12 -9.40 -32.37
C LYS A 250 11.28 -8.42 -33.19
N SER A 251 9.96 -8.51 -33.06
CA SER A 251 8.99 -7.60 -33.66
C SER A 251 7.95 -7.20 -32.62
N LEU A 252 7.28 -6.07 -32.78
CA LEU A 252 6.19 -5.70 -31.87
C LEU A 252 4.96 -6.55 -32.19
N LEU A 253 4.73 -7.60 -31.39
CA LEU A 253 3.69 -8.61 -31.64
C LEU A 253 2.33 -8.25 -31.05
N GLY A 254 2.30 -7.41 -30.01
CA GLY A 254 1.07 -7.04 -29.32
C GLY A 254 1.31 -5.91 -28.33
N PHE A 255 0.30 -5.06 -28.15
CA PHE A 255 0.36 -3.91 -27.24
C PHE A 255 -0.24 -4.27 -25.88
N LEU A 256 0.59 -4.25 -24.85
CA LEU A 256 0.21 -4.62 -23.48
C LEU A 256 -0.61 -3.54 -22.77
N GLY A 257 -0.44 -2.28 -23.18
CA GLY A 257 -1.10 -1.11 -22.60
C GLY A 257 -0.14 -0.09 -21.99
N LEU A 258 -0.72 0.83 -21.23
CA LEU A 258 -0.06 1.99 -20.62
C LEU A 258 0.18 1.75 -19.13
N LEU A 259 1.38 2.06 -18.64
CA LEU A 259 1.75 1.88 -17.24
C LEU A 259 2.32 3.17 -16.67
N TYR A 260 1.62 3.80 -15.72
CA TYR A 260 2.14 4.95 -14.97
C TYR A 260 2.75 4.51 -13.65
N VAL A 261 4.04 4.82 -13.46
CA VAL A 261 4.81 4.41 -12.30
C VAL A 261 5.85 5.49 -11.99
N ARG A 262 5.85 6.01 -10.75
CA ARG A 262 6.84 6.99 -10.26
C ARG A 262 6.99 8.23 -11.17
N GLY A 263 5.87 8.77 -11.66
CA GLY A 263 5.88 9.95 -12.54
C GLY A 263 6.17 9.65 -14.02
N ASN A 264 6.54 8.41 -14.37
CA ASN A 264 6.85 8.02 -15.74
C ASN A 264 5.71 7.20 -16.36
N ILE A 265 5.40 7.47 -17.62
CA ILE A 265 4.39 6.76 -18.42
C ILE A 265 5.13 5.82 -19.38
N TYR A 266 4.84 4.52 -19.28
CA TYR A 266 5.45 3.50 -20.12
C TYR A 266 4.44 2.89 -21.11
N LEU A 267 4.86 2.67 -22.34
CA LEU A 267 4.22 1.80 -23.33
C LEU A 267 4.78 0.39 -23.23
N GLY A 268 3.95 -0.60 -22.91
CA GLY A 268 4.35 -2.00 -22.88
C GLY A 268 4.04 -2.72 -24.19
N PHE A 269 5.00 -3.48 -24.72
CA PHE A 269 4.82 -4.33 -25.90
C PHE A 269 5.32 -5.75 -25.68
N ILE A 270 4.68 -6.71 -26.33
CA ILE A 270 5.18 -8.08 -26.51
C ILE A 270 6.17 -8.04 -27.68
N THR A 271 7.41 -8.44 -27.44
CA THR A 271 8.48 -8.43 -28.45
C THR A 271 8.82 -9.82 -28.97
N ASN A 272 8.47 -10.87 -28.22
CA ASN A 272 8.63 -12.25 -28.63
C ASN A 272 7.58 -13.16 -27.98
N SER A 273 7.16 -14.18 -28.70
CA SER A 273 6.23 -15.20 -28.22
C SER A 273 6.41 -16.53 -28.95
N ILE A 274 5.88 -17.60 -28.36
CA ILE A 274 5.89 -18.94 -28.94
C ILE A 274 4.45 -19.43 -29.07
N ARG A 275 4.05 -19.89 -30.26
CA ARG A 275 2.75 -20.55 -30.45
C ARG A 275 2.73 -21.88 -29.69
N VAL A 276 1.75 -22.05 -28.81
CA VAL A 276 1.66 -23.21 -27.89
C VAL A 276 0.35 -23.98 -28.02
N ALA A 277 -0.71 -23.34 -28.52
CA ALA A 277 -2.01 -23.97 -28.70
C ALA A 277 -2.78 -23.41 -29.90
N SER A 278 -3.78 -24.17 -30.33
CA SER A 278 -4.74 -23.86 -31.40
C SER A 278 -6.12 -24.35 -30.95
N VAL A 279 -7.08 -23.44 -30.82
CA VAL A 279 -8.45 -23.79 -30.39
C VAL A 279 -9.33 -24.12 -31.59
N LYS A 280 -9.15 -23.37 -32.67
CA LYS A 280 -9.65 -23.66 -34.02
C LYS A 280 -8.47 -23.74 -34.98
N ILE A 281 -8.72 -24.21 -36.20
CA ILE A 281 -7.70 -24.39 -37.26
C ILE A 281 -7.00 -23.05 -37.57
N ASP A 282 -7.72 -21.94 -37.47
CA ASP A 282 -7.30 -20.56 -37.78
C ASP A 282 -7.03 -19.69 -36.55
N GLU A 283 -7.08 -20.24 -35.33
CA GLU A 283 -6.91 -19.49 -34.09
C GLU A 283 -5.68 -19.98 -33.33
N THR A 284 -4.84 -19.05 -32.89
CA THR A 284 -3.58 -19.33 -32.21
C THR A 284 -3.56 -18.80 -30.78
N ILE A 285 -2.90 -19.53 -29.89
CA ILE A 285 -2.55 -19.05 -28.54
C ILE A 285 -1.03 -19.03 -28.44
N ASN A 286 -0.51 -17.88 -28.01
CA ASN A 286 0.91 -17.59 -27.93
C ASN A 286 1.31 -17.39 -26.47
N LEU A 287 2.39 -18.06 -26.06
CA LEU A 287 3.08 -17.87 -24.78
C LEU A 287 4.03 -16.69 -24.92
N VAL A 288 3.89 -15.68 -24.06
CA VAL A 288 4.78 -14.53 -24.00
C VAL A 288 6.15 -14.97 -23.50
N THR A 289 7.22 -14.66 -24.26
CA THR A 289 8.60 -14.96 -23.88
C THR A 289 9.43 -13.71 -23.63
N ASP A 290 9.13 -12.61 -24.33
CA ASP A 290 9.82 -11.34 -24.14
C ASP A 290 8.85 -10.15 -24.28
N VAL A 291 9.08 -9.13 -23.44
CA VAL A 291 8.32 -7.88 -23.44
C VAL A 291 9.27 -6.71 -23.24
N THR A 292 8.87 -5.52 -23.68
CA THR A 292 9.67 -4.30 -23.54
C THR A 292 8.77 -3.12 -23.19
N PHE A 293 9.29 -2.21 -22.37
CA PHE A 293 8.59 -1.00 -21.93
C PHE A 293 9.37 0.23 -22.38
N TYR A 294 8.72 1.12 -23.11
CA TYR A 294 9.31 2.39 -23.57
C TYR A 294 8.70 3.54 -22.79
N CYS A 295 9.53 4.44 -22.24
CA CYS A 295 9.06 5.59 -21.49
C CYS A 295 8.64 6.71 -22.47
N LEU A 296 7.50 7.35 -22.22
CA LEU A 296 6.99 8.42 -23.08
C LEU A 296 7.44 9.82 -22.66
N ASN A 297 7.70 10.01 -21.37
CA ASN A 297 7.86 11.34 -20.78
C ASN A 297 9.21 11.52 -20.04
N ASN A 298 10.14 10.58 -20.20
CA ASN A 298 11.50 10.68 -19.67
C ASN A 298 12.46 9.87 -20.57
N ASP A 299 13.46 10.56 -21.12
CA ASP A 299 14.46 10.07 -22.07
C ASP A 299 15.67 9.38 -21.40
N GLU A 300 15.82 9.44 -20.07
CA GLU A 300 16.88 8.73 -19.32
C GLU A 300 16.90 7.22 -19.62
N PHE A 301 15.74 6.65 -19.94
CA PHE A 301 15.57 5.23 -20.26
C PHE A 301 15.78 4.90 -21.74
N ASP A 302 15.96 5.90 -22.61
CA ASP A 302 16.13 5.71 -24.06
C ASP A 302 17.54 5.21 -24.45
N SER A 303 18.49 5.23 -23.51
CA SER A 303 19.80 4.57 -23.66
C SER A 303 19.67 3.10 -24.05
N SER A 304 18.60 2.43 -23.59
CA SER A 304 18.25 1.04 -23.95
C SER A 304 17.78 0.87 -25.40
N ILE A 305 17.38 1.94 -26.08
CA ILE A 305 17.02 1.96 -27.52
C ILE A 305 18.28 2.03 -28.39
N ASN A 306 19.33 2.70 -27.91
CA ASN A 306 20.60 2.91 -28.64
C ASN A 306 21.66 1.84 -28.37
N SER A 307 21.57 1.11 -27.25
CA SER A 307 22.57 0.09 -26.87
C SER A 307 22.58 -1.17 -27.74
N VAL A 308 21.58 -1.35 -28.63
CA VAL A 308 21.53 -2.51 -29.55
C VAL A 308 22.59 -2.41 -30.66
N GLU A 309 23.25 -1.26 -30.85
CA GLU A 309 24.33 -1.10 -31.85
C GLU A 309 25.71 -1.56 -31.35
N GLN A 310 25.87 -1.94 -30.07
CA GLN A 310 27.18 -2.30 -29.49
C GLN A 310 27.27 -3.70 -28.84
N GLU A 311 26.42 -4.66 -29.23
CA GLU A 311 26.53 -6.05 -28.74
C GLU A 311 27.63 -6.90 -29.43
N THR A 312 28.82 -6.34 -29.64
CA THR A 312 29.98 -7.16 -30.03
C THR A 312 31.18 -7.09 -29.12
N ASN A 313 31.21 -6.33 -28.00
CA ASN A 313 32.43 -6.30 -27.17
C ASN A 313 32.32 -5.98 -25.67
N LEU A 314 31.14 -6.05 -25.02
CA LEU A 314 31.05 -5.75 -23.57
C LEU A 314 30.41 -6.90 -22.78
N GLN A 315 31.16 -7.99 -22.62
CA GLN A 315 31.03 -8.86 -21.46
C GLN A 315 32.07 -8.42 -20.43
N LYS A 316 31.64 -7.61 -19.44
CA LYS A 316 32.25 -7.33 -18.11
C LYS A 316 32.02 -5.86 -17.74
N GLU A 317 30.82 -5.49 -17.34
CA GLU A 317 30.62 -4.33 -16.45
C GLU A 317 29.55 -4.67 -15.39
N ASP A 318 29.76 -4.12 -14.20
CA ASP A 318 29.12 -4.44 -12.92
C ASP A 318 27.60 -4.20 -12.92
N PRO A 319 26.77 -5.07 -12.30
CA PRO A 319 25.30 -4.92 -12.30
C PRO A 319 24.74 -3.77 -11.45
N ASP A 320 25.57 -3.09 -10.65
CA ASP A 320 25.11 -2.24 -9.55
C ASP A 320 25.00 -0.73 -9.87
N ILE A 321 25.27 -0.28 -11.11
CA ILE A 321 25.29 1.16 -11.47
C ILE A 321 24.12 1.59 -12.40
N HIS A 322 23.22 0.70 -12.80
CA HIS A 322 21.99 1.13 -13.49
C HIS A 322 20.83 1.31 -12.50
N MET A 323 20.42 2.56 -12.30
CA MET A 323 19.15 2.97 -11.70
C MET A 323 18.01 2.15 -12.31
N THR A 324 17.57 1.08 -11.62
CA THR A 324 16.69 0.07 -12.21
C THR A 324 15.39 0.72 -12.73
N ASN A 325 15.18 0.67 -14.06
CA ASN A 325 13.98 1.20 -14.72
C ASN A 325 12.73 0.77 -13.93
N PRO A 326 11.85 1.69 -13.50
CA PRO A 326 10.67 1.36 -12.71
C PRO A 326 9.79 0.25 -13.31
N SER A 327 9.73 0.10 -14.63
CA SER A 327 8.93 -0.93 -15.30
C SER A 327 9.57 -2.34 -15.27
N HIS A 328 10.88 -2.45 -14.98
CA HIS A 328 11.67 -3.67 -15.14
C HIS A 328 11.17 -4.86 -14.29
N SER A 329 10.60 -4.62 -13.11
CA SER A 329 10.02 -5.71 -12.30
C SER A 329 8.78 -6.33 -12.95
N VAL A 330 7.95 -5.53 -13.64
CA VAL A 330 6.81 -6.01 -14.41
C VAL A 330 7.29 -6.75 -15.65
N GLN A 331 8.31 -6.23 -16.33
CA GLN A 331 8.97 -6.91 -17.46
C GLN A 331 9.46 -8.31 -17.07
N LYS A 332 10.22 -8.43 -15.98
CA LYS A 332 10.71 -9.72 -15.45
C LYS A 332 9.57 -10.68 -15.08
N LEU A 333 8.47 -10.17 -14.53
CA LEU A 333 7.30 -11.00 -14.22
C LEU A 333 6.66 -11.56 -15.49
N LEU A 334 6.47 -10.73 -16.52
CA LEU A 334 5.89 -11.17 -17.78
C LEU A 334 6.81 -12.14 -18.54
N GLN A 335 8.12 -11.99 -18.40
CA GLN A 335 9.15 -12.91 -18.91
C GLN A 335 9.29 -14.19 -18.08
N SER A 336 8.75 -14.25 -16.86
CA SER A 336 8.88 -15.43 -15.97
C SER A 336 8.12 -16.68 -16.47
N GLY A 337 7.37 -16.55 -17.57
CA GLY A 337 6.58 -17.61 -18.18
C GLY A 337 5.14 -17.65 -17.69
N HIS A 338 4.31 -18.38 -18.44
CA HIS A 338 2.88 -18.63 -18.18
C HIS A 338 1.91 -17.45 -18.38
N PHE A 339 2.31 -16.43 -19.14
CA PHE A 339 1.39 -15.43 -19.69
C PHE A 339 1.08 -15.76 -21.15
N TYR A 340 -0.20 -15.78 -21.48
CA TYR A 340 -0.69 -16.18 -22.79
C TYR A 340 -1.56 -15.08 -23.38
N TYR A 341 -1.53 -14.95 -24.70
CA TYR A 341 -2.42 -14.08 -25.46
C TYR A 341 -2.78 -14.74 -26.79
N SER A 342 -3.80 -14.20 -27.44
CA SER A 342 -4.13 -14.51 -28.83
C SER A 342 -4.29 -13.21 -29.59
N SER A 343 -3.84 -13.20 -30.83
CA SER A 343 -4.11 -12.10 -31.79
C SER A 343 -5.42 -12.31 -32.54
N ASP A 344 -6.01 -13.52 -32.45
CA ASP A 344 -7.16 -13.93 -33.26
C ASP A 344 -8.48 -13.84 -32.46
N PHE A 345 -8.41 -13.88 -31.12
CA PHE A 345 -9.57 -13.82 -30.24
C PHE A 345 -9.24 -13.38 -28.81
N ASP A 346 -10.27 -13.07 -28.03
CA ASP A 346 -10.15 -12.80 -26.60
C ASP A 346 -9.88 -14.09 -25.81
N ILE A 347 -8.63 -14.28 -25.39
CA ILE A 347 -8.18 -15.45 -24.64
C ILE A 347 -8.91 -15.67 -23.30
N THR A 348 -9.59 -14.65 -22.76
CA THR A 348 -10.36 -14.80 -21.52
C THR A 348 -11.70 -15.47 -21.72
N SER A 349 -12.24 -15.43 -22.94
CA SER A 349 -13.54 -16.03 -23.28
C SER A 349 -13.44 -17.52 -23.59
N ASN A 350 -14.59 -18.20 -23.61
CA ASN A 350 -14.72 -19.64 -23.87
C ASN A 350 -15.27 -19.88 -25.27
N ILE A 351 -15.02 -21.06 -25.84
CA ILE A 351 -15.47 -21.37 -27.20
C ILE A 351 -17.00 -21.39 -27.32
N GLN A 352 -17.72 -21.74 -26.25
CA GLN A 352 -19.19 -21.67 -26.20
C GLN A 352 -19.70 -20.23 -26.41
N GLU A 353 -19.04 -19.24 -25.80
CA GLU A 353 -19.42 -17.83 -25.91
C GLU A 353 -19.04 -17.22 -27.26
N ARG A 354 -17.87 -17.62 -27.77
CA ARG A 354 -17.36 -17.16 -29.07
C ARG A 354 -18.15 -17.75 -30.23
N GLY A 355 -18.57 -19.01 -30.12
CA GLY A 355 -19.25 -19.74 -31.18
C GLY A 355 -18.40 -19.97 -32.44
N PHE A 356 -19.05 -20.49 -33.49
CA PHE A 356 -18.42 -20.91 -34.75
C PHE A 356 -18.82 -20.05 -35.96
N SER A 357 -19.52 -18.93 -35.75
CA SER A 357 -19.89 -18.01 -36.83
C SER A 357 -18.68 -17.17 -37.27
N VAL A 358 -18.58 -16.86 -38.57
CA VAL A 358 -17.54 -15.95 -39.08
C VAL A 358 -17.66 -14.55 -38.47
N MET A 359 -18.88 -14.14 -38.09
CA MET A 359 -19.14 -12.84 -37.47
C MET A 359 -18.60 -12.69 -36.04
N SER A 360 -18.12 -13.76 -35.40
CA SER A 360 -17.59 -13.71 -34.04
C SER A 360 -16.07 -13.62 -33.94
N ARG A 361 -15.35 -13.59 -35.07
CA ARG A 361 -13.91 -13.29 -35.09
C ARG A 361 -13.66 -11.88 -34.51
N ASN A 362 -12.61 -11.74 -33.72
CA ASN A 362 -12.17 -10.48 -33.07
C ASN A 362 -13.15 -9.84 -32.07
N ARG A 363 -14.23 -10.54 -31.66
CA ARG A 363 -15.10 -10.01 -30.60
C ARG A 363 -14.39 -10.05 -29.25
N ILE A 364 -14.13 -8.87 -28.69
CA ILE A 364 -13.59 -8.72 -27.33
C ILE A 364 -14.73 -8.76 -26.32
N TYR A 365 -14.60 -9.62 -25.30
CA TYR A 365 -15.56 -9.81 -24.21
C TYR A 365 -15.15 -9.10 -22.92
N ALA A 366 -14.22 -8.14 -23.00
CA ALA A 366 -13.72 -7.32 -21.88
C ALA A 366 -14.81 -6.58 -21.09
N ASP A 367 -15.99 -6.42 -21.67
CA ASP A 367 -17.13 -5.76 -21.03
C ASP A 367 -17.86 -6.70 -20.05
N ASN A 368 -17.69 -8.03 -20.19
CA ASN A 368 -18.28 -9.01 -19.27
C ASN A 368 -17.48 -9.03 -17.95
N PRO A 369 -18.10 -8.74 -16.79
CA PRO A 369 -17.42 -8.74 -15.49
C PRO A 369 -16.73 -10.07 -15.13
N TYR A 370 -17.24 -11.20 -15.64
CA TYR A 370 -16.67 -12.51 -15.41
C TYR A 370 -15.35 -12.70 -16.16
N PHE A 371 -15.33 -12.47 -17.48
CA PHE A 371 -14.12 -12.63 -18.30
C PHE A 371 -13.04 -11.62 -17.98
N LYS A 372 -13.44 -10.40 -17.61
CA LYS A 372 -12.55 -9.39 -17.02
C LYS A 372 -11.75 -9.94 -15.84
N SER A 373 -12.26 -10.96 -15.14
CA SER A 373 -11.55 -11.53 -14.01
C SER A 373 -10.27 -12.31 -14.35
N PHE A 374 -10.05 -12.61 -15.62
CA PHE A 374 -8.86 -13.30 -16.14
C PHE A 374 -7.93 -12.37 -16.95
N MET A 375 -8.21 -11.06 -16.98
CA MET A 375 -7.43 -10.06 -17.73
C MET A 375 -6.28 -9.51 -16.89
N TRP A 376 -5.09 -10.08 -17.01
CA TRP A 376 -3.93 -9.75 -16.17
C TRP A 376 -3.33 -8.37 -16.46
N ASN A 377 -3.49 -7.86 -17.68
CA ASN A 377 -3.11 -6.49 -18.04
C ASN A 377 -4.27 -5.49 -17.96
N HIS A 378 -5.41 -5.84 -17.34
CA HIS A 378 -6.60 -4.97 -17.30
C HIS A 378 -6.28 -3.54 -16.85
N PHE A 379 -5.45 -3.39 -15.83
CA PHE A 379 -5.06 -2.06 -15.32
C PHE A 379 -4.34 -1.19 -16.38
N MET A 380 -3.60 -1.82 -17.30
CA MET A 380 -2.85 -1.11 -18.35
C MET A 380 -3.71 -0.74 -19.55
N ILE A 381 -4.83 -1.44 -19.77
CA ILE A 381 -5.70 -1.27 -20.95
C ILE A 381 -7.11 -0.77 -20.60
N SER A 382 -7.42 -0.53 -19.33
CA SER A 382 -8.78 -0.19 -18.87
C SER A 382 -9.34 1.02 -19.59
N GLU A 383 -8.52 2.04 -19.79
CA GLU A 383 -8.92 3.30 -20.42
C GLU A 383 -9.09 3.16 -21.94
N LEU A 384 -8.32 2.26 -22.56
CA LEU A 384 -8.51 1.89 -23.98
C LEU A 384 -9.80 1.09 -24.19
N ILE A 385 -10.16 0.21 -23.23
CA ILE A 385 -11.45 -0.50 -23.26
C ILE A 385 -12.61 0.50 -23.11
N GLU A 386 -12.50 1.47 -22.21
CA GLU A 386 -13.49 2.54 -22.06
C GLU A 386 -13.61 3.39 -23.33
N PHE A 387 -12.49 3.78 -23.94
CA PHE A 387 -12.46 4.46 -25.23
C PHE A 387 -13.17 3.64 -26.32
N ARG A 388 -12.81 2.36 -26.47
CA ARG A 388 -13.43 1.43 -27.41
C ARG A 388 -14.95 1.33 -27.20
N ASN A 389 -15.41 1.32 -25.96
CA ASN A 389 -16.83 1.26 -25.65
C ASN A 389 -17.59 2.54 -26.01
N GLY A 390 -16.87 3.66 -26.10
CA GLY A 390 -17.35 4.93 -26.65
C GLY A 390 -17.41 4.99 -28.19
N LEU A 391 -16.90 4.00 -28.91
CA LEU A 391 -16.93 4.00 -30.38
C LEU A 391 -18.28 3.55 -30.93
N ASN A 392 -18.63 4.02 -32.13
CA ASN A 392 -19.81 3.49 -32.82
C ASN A 392 -19.56 2.03 -33.29
N PRO A 393 -20.60 1.24 -33.61
CA PRO A 393 -20.41 -0.18 -33.93
C PRO A 393 -19.46 -0.47 -35.10
N VAL A 394 -19.38 0.41 -36.11
CA VAL A 394 -18.51 0.23 -37.27
C VAL A 394 -17.06 0.54 -36.91
N GLU A 395 -16.82 1.62 -36.17
CA GLU A 395 -15.49 1.99 -35.65
C GLU A 395 -14.96 0.98 -34.64
N LYS A 396 -15.83 0.54 -33.72
CA LYS A 396 -15.52 -0.50 -32.74
C LYS A 396 -15.08 -1.78 -33.45
N LYS A 397 -15.77 -2.15 -34.54
CA LYS A 397 -15.39 -3.28 -35.39
C LYS A 397 -14.03 -3.07 -36.06
N HIS A 398 -13.77 -1.92 -36.68
CA HIS A 398 -12.45 -1.65 -37.28
C HIS A 398 -11.32 -1.62 -36.25
N PHE A 399 -11.58 -1.07 -35.07
CA PHE A 399 -10.62 -1.03 -33.96
C PHE A 399 -10.30 -2.45 -33.44
N ASP A 400 -11.32 -3.31 -33.34
CA ASP A 400 -11.13 -4.73 -33.00
C ASP A 400 -10.37 -5.49 -34.08
N GLU A 401 -10.70 -5.26 -35.35
CA GLU A 401 -10.02 -5.86 -36.51
C GLU A 401 -8.55 -5.44 -36.63
N ALA A 402 -8.18 -4.26 -36.10
CA ALA A 402 -6.80 -3.81 -36.05
C ALA A 402 -5.93 -4.61 -35.06
N GLY A 403 -6.53 -5.39 -34.16
CA GLY A 403 -5.79 -6.21 -33.19
C GLY A 403 -4.97 -5.40 -32.17
N PHE A 404 -5.28 -4.11 -32.01
CA PHE A 404 -4.51 -3.19 -31.15
C PHE A 404 -4.64 -3.54 -29.66
N LEU A 405 -5.82 -4.00 -29.22
CA LEU A 405 -6.03 -4.46 -27.84
C LEU A 405 -5.55 -5.89 -27.65
N THR A 406 -4.37 -6.06 -27.06
CA THR A 406 -3.88 -7.39 -26.64
C THR A 406 -4.31 -7.68 -25.21
N ILE A 407 -5.00 -8.80 -25.00
CA ILE A 407 -5.45 -9.25 -23.67
C ILE A 407 -4.53 -10.37 -23.18
N LEU A 408 -3.96 -10.18 -21.99
CA LEU A 408 -3.14 -11.19 -21.31
C LEU A 408 -3.97 -12.02 -20.34
N SER A 409 -3.83 -13.34 -20.42
CA SER A 409 -4.25 -14.29 -19.39
C SER A 409 -3.05 -15.02 -18.81
N ARG A 410 -3.16 -15.51 -17.57
CA ARG A 410 -2.11 -16.29 -16.89
C ARG A 410 -2.62 -17.68 -16.56
N GLY A 411 -1.79 -18.71 -16.74
CA GLY A 411 -2.16 -20.08 -16.37
C GLY A 411 -1.46 -21.14 -17.21
N TYR A 412 -2.21 -21.89 -18.01
CA TYR A 412 -1.68 -22.95 -18.88
C TYR A 412 -2.46 -23.00 -20.19
N ALA A 413 -1.80 -23.24 -21.31
CA ALA A 413 -2.45 -23.53 -22.59
C ALA A 413 -1.56 -24.43 -23.44
N LYS A 414 -2.11 -25.53 -23.97
CA LYS A 414 -1.39 -26.42 -24.89
C LYS A 414 -2.35 -27.23 -25.77
N THR A 415 -1.94 -27.46 -27.01
CA THR A 415 -2.63 -28.35 -27.96
C THR A 415 -1.72 -29.51 -28.34
N VAL A 416 -2.31 -30.71 -28.43
CA VAL A 416 -1.62 -31.93 -28.87
C VAL A 416 -2.51 -32.63 -29.89
N SER A 417 -1.91 -33.10 -30.99
CA SER A 417 -2.61 -33.89 -31.99
C SER A 417 -3.02 -35.26 -31.43
N ILE A 418 -4.23 -35.68 -31.75
CA ILE A 418 -4.82 -36.98 -31.40
C ILE A 418 -5.29 -37.69 -32.66
N THR A 419 -5.43 -39.00 -32.59
CA THR A 419 -6.02 -39.80 -33.67
C THR A 419 -7.36 -40.35 -33.21
N LEU A 420 -8.41 -40.11 -34.00
CA LEU A 420 -9.75 -40.62 -33.79
C LEU A 420 -9.96 -41.91 -34.61
N GLN A 421 -11.05 -42.62 -34.33
CA GLN A 421 -11.40 -43.88 -35.02
C GLN A 421 -11.39 -43.70 -36.55
N GLY A 422 -10.69 -44.60 -37.26
CA GLY A 422 -10.58 -44.55 -38.73
C GLY A 422 -9.41 -43.71 -39.28
N SER A 423 -8.42 -43.39 -38.43
CA SER A 423 -7.25 -42.56 -38.78
C SER A 423 -7.56 -41.08 -39.06
N GLU A 424 -8.70 -40.58 -38.57
CA GLU A 424 -9.01 -39.15 -38.59
C GLU A 424 -8.11 -38.39 -37.61
N GLU A 425 -7.47 -37.32 -38.06
CA GLU A 425 -6.66 -36.46 -37.19
C GLU A 425 -7.54 -35.45 -36.44
N GLY A 426 -7.20 -35.21 -35.18
CA GLY A 426 -7.85 -34.21 -34.35
C GLY A 426 -6.85 -33.49 -33.45
N LEU A 427 -7.33 -32.46 -32.76
CA LEU A 427 -6.57 -31.66 -31.80
C LEU A 427 -7.25 -31.72 -30.45
N LEU A 428 -6.47 -31.99 -29.39
CA LEU A 428 -6.92 -31.89 -28.01
C LEU A 428 -6.19 -30.71 -27.35
N THR A 429 -6.97 -29.74 -26.90
CA THR A 429 -6.49 -28.48 -26.33
C THR A 429 -6.97 -28.35 -24.89
N LEU A 430 -6.06 -27.99 -23.98
CA LEU A 430 -6.38 -27.68 -22.58
C LEU A 430 -5.92 -26.24 -22.27
N ILE A 431 -6.83 -25.44 -21.73
CA ILE A 431 -6.59 -24.03 -21.36
C ILE A 431 -7.02 -23.85 -19.91
N SER A 432 -6.14 -23.35 -19.06
CA SER A 432 -6.45 -22.94 -17.69
C SER A 432 -6.15 -21.46 -17.50
N LYS A 433 -7.14 -20.71 -17.02
CA LYS A 433 -7.09 -19.26 -16.81
C LYS A 433 -7.16 -18.96 -15.32
N GLN A 434 -6.17 -18.27 -14.81
CA GLN A 434 -6.09 -17.87 -13.41
C GLN A 434 -6.76 -16.50 -13.21
N SER A 435 -7.68 -16.41 -12.25
CA SER A 435 -8.29 -15.12 -11.93
C SER A 435 -7.34 -14.18 -11.19
N CYS A 436 -7.41 -12.89 -11.53
CA CYS A 436 -6.62 -11.83 -10.92
C CYS A 436 -7.45 -10.85 -10.08
N MET A 437 -8.77 -11.02 -9.91
CA MET A 437 -9.63 -9.96 -9.33
C MET A 437 -9.61 -9.85 -7.81
N LYS A 438 -9.24 -10.92 -7.09
CA LYS A 438 -9.22 -10.89 -5.63
C LYS A 438 -8.34 -9.77 -5.11
N ARG A 439 -8.88 -8.85 -4.30
CA ARG A 439 -8.16 -7.65 -3.81
C ARG A 439 -7.00 -7.98 -2.85
N GLY A 440 -7.10 -9.10 -2.15
CA GLY A 440 -6.04 -9.64 -1.28
C GLY A 440 -5.08 -10.61 -2.00
N PRO A 441 -4.39 -11.50 -1.26
CA PRO A 441 -3.51 -12.50 -1.84
C PRO A 441 -4.26 -13.40 -2.83
N ILE A 442 -3.79 -13.47 -4.07
CA ILE A 442 -4.38 -14.31 -5.13
C ILE A 442 -4.07 -15.79 -4.87
N PHE A 443 -2.90 -16.09 -4.29
CA PHE A 443 -2.42 -17.43 -4.01
C PHE A 443 -2.40 -17.75 -2.51
N GLY A 444 -2.53 -19.03 -2.17
CA GLY A 444 -2.28 -19.56 -0.84
C GLY A 444 -3.53 -19.92 -0.04
N ASP A 445 -3.36 -19.99 1.28
CA ASP A 445 -4.35 -20.52 2.23
C ASP A 445 -5.29 -19.40 2.73
N TRP A 446 -6.01 -18.78 1.80
CA TRP A 446 -6.92 -17.65 2.08
C TRP A 446 -8.32 -17.89 1.49
N GLY A 447 -9.33 -17.31 2.14
CA GLY A 447 -10.72 -17.34 1.69
C GLY A 447 -11.08 -16.35 0.58
N CYS A 448 -12.25 -15.72 0.69
CA CYS A 448 -12.73 -14.70 -0.25
C CYS A 448 -12.44 -13.26 0.20
N ASP A 449 -12.66 -12.29 -0.70
CA ASP A 449 -12.81 -10.87 -0.38
C ASP A 449 -14.29 -10.43 -0.34
N ASP A 450 -14.54 -9.14 -0.12
CA ASP A 450 -15.88 -8.53 0.01
C ASP A 450 -16.74 -8.65 -1.27
N ASP A 451 -16.10 -8.87 -2.42
CA ASP A 451 -16.74 -9.06 -3.71
C ASP A 451 -16.95 -10.56 -4.05
N GLY A 452 -16.56 -11.46 -3.15
CA GLY A 452 -16.69 -12.90 -3.31
C GLY A 452 -15.64 -13.52 -4.24
N PHE A 453 -14.53 -12.83 -4.54
CA PHE A 453 -13.42 -13.42 -5.28
C PHE A 453 -12.54 -14.25 -4.35
N VAL A 454 -12.22 -15.48 -4.75
CA VAL A 454 -11.50 -16.46 -3.92
C VAL A 454 -10.06 -16.66 -4.38
N SER A 455 -9.19 -17.04 -3.45
CA SER A 455 -7.80 -17.41 -3.79
C SER A 455 -7.75 -18.73 -4.57
N ASN A 456 -6.69 -18.89 -5.36
CA ASN A 456 -6.43 -20.04 -6.23
C ASN A 456 -7.57 -20.34 -7.22
N PHE A 457 -8.38 -19.33 -7.59
CA PHE A 457 -9.46 -19.50 -8.54
C PHE A 457 -8.93 -19.69 -9.97
N VAL A 458 -9.32 -20.80 -10.59
CA VAL A 458 -8.92 -21.18 -11.95
C VAL A 458 -10.13 -21.72 -12.69
N GLU A 459 -10.29 -21.28 -13.93
CA GLU A 459 -11.19 -21.90 -14.90
C GLU A 459 -10.37 -22.72 -15.88
N THR A 460 -10.80 -23.95 -16.15
CA THR A 460 -10.16 -24.84 -17.11
C THR A 460 -11.16 -25.25 -18.19
N GLU A 461 -10.79 -25.03 -19.45
CA GLU A 461 -11.53 -25.41 -20.65
C GLU A 461 -10.74 -26.49 -21.40
N ILE A 462 -11.43 -27.58 -21.74
CA ILE A 462 -10.93 -28.62 -22.64
C ILE A 462 -11.69 -28.56 -23.96
N VAL A 463 -10.96 -28.66 -25.07
CA VAL A 463 -11.52 -28.63 -26.43
C VAL A 463 -10.97 -29.80 -27.23
N ILE A 464 -11.84 -30.55 -27.90
CA ILE A 464 -11.48 -31.56 -28.90
C ILE A 464 -12.02 -31.08 -30.24
N LEU A 465 -11.14 -30.91 -31.22
CA LEU A 465 -11.48 -30.44 -32.56
C LEU A 465 -11.06 -31.47 -33.60
N CYS A 466 -11.98 -31.83 -34.50
CA CYS A 466 -11.67 -32.57 -35.72
C CYS A 466 -12.47 -32.00 -36.90
N GLU A 467 -12.38 -32.62 -38.08
CA GLU A 467 -13.12 -32.17 -39.26
C GLU A 467 -14.65 -32.28 -39.09
N ARG A 468 -15.11 -33.27 -38.32
CA ARG A 468 -16.55 -33.53 -38.13
C ARG A 468 -17.20 -32.68 -37.05
N PHE A 469 -16.50 -32.42 -35.96
CA PHE A 469 -17.10 -31.72 -34.81
C PHE A 469 -16.09 -30.95 -33.96
N CYS A 470 -16.63 -30.09 -33.10
CA CYS A 470 -15.92 -29.50 -31.98
C CYS A 470 -16.66 -29.79 -30.67
N PHE A 471 -15.96 -30.42 -29.74
CA PHE A 471 -16.40 -30.65 -28.37
C PHE A 471 -15.68 -29.68 -27.44
N ALA A 472 -16.38 -29.11 -26.47
CA ALA A 472 -15.74 -28.36 -25.40
C ALA A 472 -16.46 -28.50 -24.06
N TYR A 473 -15.67 -28.40 -22.99
CA TYR A 473 -16.18 -28.47 -21.63
C TYR A 473 -15.38 -27.57 -20.70
N VAL A 474 -16.09 -26.87 -19.82
CA VAL A 474 -15.51 -25.95 -18.84
C VAL A 474 -15.72 -26.50 -17.44
N ILE A 475 -14.71 -26.36 -16.58
CA ILE A 475 -14.76 -26.69 -15.16
C ILE A 475 -14.02 -25.62 -14.35
N VAL A 476 -14.50 -25.28 -13.16
CA VAL A 476 -13.86 -24.26 -12.31
C VAL A 476 -13.40 -24.86 -10.98
N ARG A 477 -12.37 -24.25 -10.39
CA ARG A 477 -11.90 -24.59 -9.05
C ARG A 477 -11.48 -23.35 -8.27
N GLY A 478 -11.51 -23.42 -6.95
CA GLY A 478 -11.04 -22.33 -6.09
C GLY A 478 -11.22 -22.63 -4.61
N ASN A 479 -10.64 -21.79 -3.76
CA ASN A 479 -10.78 -21.93 -2.31
C ASN A 479 -12.24 -21.70 -1.86
N VAL A 480 -12.59 -22.20 -0.67
CA VAL A 480 -13.94 -22.04 -0.09
C VAL A 480 -14.31 -20.55 0.00
N PRO A 481 -15.49 -20.12 -0.51
CA PRO A 481 -15.85 -18.71 -0.64
C PRO A 481 -16.43 -18.17 0.67
N SER A 482 -15.59 -18.11 1.70
CA SER A 482 -15.90 -17.58 3.03
C SER A 482 -14.67 -16.84 3.55
N PHE A 483 -14.80 -15.97 4.55
CA PHE A 483 -13.68 -15.22 5.11
C PHE A 483 -12.90 -16.07 6.12
N TRP A 484 -11.76 -16.60 5.69
CA TRP A 484 -10.89 -17.40 6.55
C TRP A 484 -9.41 -17.29 6.16
N GLU A 485 -8.55 -17.59 7.13
CA GLU A 485 -7.10 -17.68 6.98
C GLU A 485 -6.54 -18.80 7.87
N LEU A 486 -5.32 -19.26 7.59
CA LEU A 486 -4.59 -20.20 8.44
C LEU A 486 -3.48 -19.49 9.23
N GLU A 487 -3.63 -19.42 10.55
CA GLU A 487 -2.57 -18.98 11.45
C GLU A 487 -1.60 -20.13 11.77
N SER A 488 -0.29 -19.85 11.74
CA SER A 488 0.74 -20.79 12.22
C SER A 488 1.15 -20.41 13.63
N GLY A 489 0.67 -21.13 14.65
CA GLY A 489 1.05 -20.91 16.05
C GLY A 489 2.31 -21.68 16.44
N PHE A 490 3.26 -21.02 17.11
CA PHE A 490 4.32 -21.69 17.88
C PHE A 490 3.78 -22.03 19.28
N ARG A 491 3.38 -23.28 19.53
CA ARG A 491 3.12 -23.76 20.90
C ARG A 491 4.44 -24.27 21.49
N LYS A 492 4.98 -23.59 22.51
CA LYS A 492 6.23 -23.96 23.18
C LYS A 492 6.19 -25.28 23.98
N SER A 493 5.03 -25.94 24.15
CA SER A 493 4.94 -27.11 25.05
C SER A 493 5.11 -28.49 24.39
N SER A 494 5.49 -28.60 23.11
CA SER A 494 5.78 -29.91 22.51
C SER A 494 6.83 -29.81 21.42
N MET A 495 8.09 -30.10 21.75
CA MET A 495 9.19 -30.28 20.78
C MET A 495 9.01 -31.53 19.87
N ILE A 496 7.82 -32.12 19.77
CA ILE A 496 7.54 -33.30 18.93
C ILE A 496 6.33 -33.10 18.00
N SER A 497 5.54 -32.02 18.16
CA SER A 497 4.37 -31.81 17.30
C SER A 497 4.69 -30.91 16.10
N LYS A 498 4.52 -31.46 14.89
CA LYS A 498 4.49 -30.72 13.62
C LYS A 498 3.61 -29.47 13.77
N THR A 499 4.09 -28.33 13.24
CA THR A 499 3.42 -27.02 13.20
C THR A 499 1.90 -27.16 13.00
N SER A 500 1.11 -26.99 14.07
CA SER A 500 -0.34 -27.08 13.98
C SER A 500 -0.88 -25.76 13.42
N LYS A 501 -1.36 -25.78 12.18
CA LYS A 501 -2.07 -24.65 11.57
C LYS A 501 -3.47 -24.55 12.19
N ARG A 502 -3.88 -23.36 12.63
CA ARG A 502 -5.23 -23.07 13.15
C ARG A 502 -6.04 -22.30 12.11
N LEU A 503 -7.30 -22.69 11.90
CA LEU A 503 -8.24 -21.92 11.09
C LEU A 503 -8.79 -20.75 11.90
N VAL A 504 -8.80 -19.57 11.29
CA VAL A 504 -9.42 -18.36 11.83
C VAL A 504 -10.41 -17.83 10.82
N PHE A 505 -11.66 -17.62 11.24
CA PHE A 505 -12.65 -16.88 10.45
C PHE A 505 -12.48 -15.39 10.72
N THR A 506 -12.10 -14.63 9.69
CA THR A 506 -11.70 -13.22 9.81
C THR A 506 -12.86 -12.24 9.79
N ARG A 507 -14.06 -12.71 9.42
CA ARG A 507 -15.32 -11.95 9.42
C ARG A 507 -16.45 -12.78 10.01
N SER A 508 -17.56 -12.11 10.33
CA SER A 508 -18.77 -12.78 10.84
C SER A 508 -19.37 -13.74 9.82
N PHE A 509 -20.31 -14.57 10.29
CA PHE A 509 -21.01 -15.50 9.43
C PHE A 509 -21.77 -14.79 8.32
N GLU A 510 -22.50 -13.76 8.68
CA GLU A 510 -23.42 -13.04 7.83
C GLU A 510 -22.66 -12.28 6.73
N THR A 511 -21.55 -11.61 7.08
CA THR A 511 -20.66 -10.98 6.11
C THR A 511 -20.07 -12.00 5.13
N SER A 512 -19.64 -13.16 5.64
CA SER A 512 -19.18 -14.26 4.80
C SER A 512 -20.28 -14.79 3.87
N GLN A 513 -21.53 -14.84 4.34
CA GLN A 513 -22.67 -15.27 3.53
C GLN A 513 -22.92 -14.31 2.35
N LEU A 514 -22.74 -13.01 2.53
CA LEU A 514 -22.92 -12.04 1.44
C LEU A 514 -21.86 -12.23 0.34
N ALA A 515 -20.60 -12.38 0.73
CA ALA A 515 -19.52 -12.68 -0.22
C ALA A 515 -19.74 -14.05 -0.91
N PHE A 516 -20.22 -15.05 -0.17
CA PHE A 516 -20.63 -16.35 -0.68
C PHE A 516 -21.73 -16.22 -1.75
N ASN A 517 -22.77 -15.43 -1.47
CA ASN A 517 -23.86 -15.19 -2.40
C ASN A 517 -23.36 -14.51 -3.69
N LYS A 518 -22.51 -13.48 -3.59
CA LYS A 518 -21.89 -12.82 -4.76
C LYS A 518 -21.05 -13.80 -5.59
N HIS A 519 -20.30 -14.69 -4.93
CA HIS A 519 -19.48 -15.69 -5.61
C HIS A 519 -20.32 -16.61 -6.49
N PHE A 520 -21.37 -17.21 -5.92
CA PHE A 520 -22.23 -18.15 -6.64
C PHE A 520 -23.22 -17.47 -7.59
N GLY A 521 -23.67 -16.24 -7.29
CA GLY A 521 -24.39 -15.38 -8.23
C GLY A 521 -23.66 -15.24 -9.54
N ARG A 522 -22.39 -14.84 -9.46
CA ARG A 522 -21.54 -14.66 -10.64
C ARG A 522 -21.32 -15.95 -11.44
N LEU A 523 -21.20 -17.11 -10.77
CA LEU A 523 -21.07 -18.40 -11.46
C LEU A 523 -22.39 -18.81 -12.12
N GLY A 524 -23.50 -18.60 -11.42
CA GLY A 524 -24.85 -18.93 -11.91
C GLY A 524 -25.26 -18.08 -13.12
N ASP A 525 -24.96 -16.78 -13.08
CA ASP A 525 -25.23 -15.85 -14.18
C ASP A 525 -24.43 -16.21 -15.44
N GLN A 526 -23.22 -16.76 -15.27
CA GLN A 526 -22.34 -17.09 -16.40
C GLN A 526 -22.58 -18.49 -16.97
N TYR A 527 -22.85 -19.49 -16.12
CA TYR A 527 -22.87 -20.90 -16.53
C TYR A 527 -24.21 -21.61 -16.32
N GLY A 528 -25.18 -20.99 -15.65
CA GLY A 528 -26.41 -21.68 -15.23
C GLY A 528 -26.19 -22.46 -13.94
N ASP A 529 -26.62 -23.72 -13.90
CA ASP A 529 -26.61 -24.51 -12.67
C ASP A 529 -25.17 -24.73 -12.13
N VAL A 530 -25.00 -24.74 -10.80
CA VAL A 530 -23.68 -24.88 -10.17
C VAL A 530 -23.68 -26.07 -9.22
N HIS A 531 -22.82 -27.06 -9.49
CA HIS A 531 -22.61 -28.20 -8.58
C HIS A 531 -21.24 -28.12 -7.93
N VAL A 532 -21.21 -27.97 -6.61
CA VAL A 532 -19.96 -27.87 -5.85
C VAL A 532 -19.48 -29.24 -5.40
N ILE A 533 -18.22 -29.55 -5.67
CA ILE A 533 -17.58 -30.79 -5.25
C ILE A 533 -16.67 -30.47 -4.07
N ASP A 534 -17.03 -31.01 -2.91
CA ASP A 534 -16.27 -30.83 -1.69
C ASP A 534 -15.39 -32.05 -1.39
N CYS A 535 -14.07 -31.87 -1.59
CA CYS A 535 -13.06 -32.88 -1.29
C CYS A 535 -12.45 -32.73 0.11
N LEU A 536 -13.01 -31.87 0.97
CA LEU A 536 -12.52 -31.67 2.34
C LEU A 536 -12.75 -32.91 3.22
N SER A 537 -11.79 -33.13 4.13
CA SER A 537 -11.87 -34.17 5.16
C SER A 537 -13.13 -33.96 6.02
N GLY A 538 -13.82 -35.06 6.35
CA GLY A 538 -14.96 -35.05 7.27
C GLY A 538 -14.58 -34.98 8.76
N ASP A 539 -13.29 -35.03 9.09
CA ASP A 539 -12.84 -34.99 10.49
C ASP A 539 -12.87 -33.56 11.05
N THR A 540 -13.90 -33.27 11.86
CA THR A 540 -14.15 -31.96 12.48
C THR A 540 -13.10 -31.55 13.51
N LYS A 541 -12.26 -32.47 13.99
CA LYS A 541 -11.17 -32.15 14.92
C LYS A 541 -10.04 -31.38 14.26
N ASN A 542 -9.93 -31.47 12.93
CA ASN A 542 -8.94 -30.74 12.17
C ASN A 542 -9.52 -29.48 11.51
N TYR A 543 -8.65 -28.54 11.16
CA TYR A 543 -9.04 -27.26 10.56
C TYR A 543 -9.81 -27.42 9.24
N ARG A 544 -9.63 -28.54 8.52
CA ARG A 544 -10.33 -28.80 7.24
C ARG A 544 -11.78 -29.20 7.48
N GLY A 545 -12.06 -30.02 8.50
CA GLY A 545 -13.41 -30.39 8.87
C GLY A 545 -14.22 -29.21 9.40
N GLN A 546 -13.57 -28.30 10.15
CA GLN A 546 -14.20 -27.04 10.57
C GLN A 546 -14.59 -26.17 9.37
N LEU A 547 -13.70 -26.02 8.38
CA LEU A 547 -14.01 -25.26 7.16
C LEU A 547 -15.11 -25.93 6.33
N LYS A 548 -15.11 -27.27 6.25
CA LYS A 548 -16.16 -28.06 5.59
C LYS A 548 -17.52 -27.82 6.23
N GLN A 549 -17.59 -27.90 7.54
CA GLN A 549 -18.83 -27.62 8.29
C GLN A 549 -19.31 -26.20 8.00
N ARG A 550 -18.41 -25.22 8.06
CA ARG A 550 -18.70 -23.82 7.74
C ARG A 550 -19.25 -23.62 6.32
N PHE A 551 -18.67 -24.31 5.35
CA PHE A 551 -19.12 -24.29 3.96
C PHE A 551 -20.53 -24.87 3.81
N LYS A 552 -20.83 -25.99 4.48
CA LYS A 552 -22.16 -26.61 4.48
C LYS A 552 -23.22 -25.68 5.05
N GLU A 553 -22.94 -24.99 6.16
CA GLU A 553 -23.86 -24.00 6.75
C GLU A 553 -24.18 -22.86 5.77
N HIS A 554 -23.18 -22.38 5.02
CA HIS A 554 -23.37 -21.34 4.01
C HIS A 554 -24.25 -21.79 2.84
N ILE A 555 -24.08 -23.04 2.36
CA ILE A 555 -24.95 -23.61 1.33
C ILE A 555 -26.38 -23.72 1.84
N LEU A 556 -26.59 -24.26 3.04
CA LEU A 556 -27.93 -24.41 3.61
C LEU A 556 -28.64 -23.06 3.73
N THR A 557 -27.93 -22.05 4.26
CA THR A 557 -28.46 -20.68 4.36
C THR A 557 -28.81 -20.08 2.99
N TYR A 558 -28.01 -20.37 1.96
CA TYR A 558 -28.28 -19.93 0.59
C TYR A 558 -29.58 -20.57 0.05
N LEU A 559 -29.75 -21.88 0.27
CA LEU A 559 -30.91 -22.64 -0.20
C LEU A 559 -32.20 -22.25 0.54
N GLU A 560 -32.13 -22.02 1.85
CA GLU A 560 -33.27 -21.57 2.67
C GLU A 560 -33.81 -20.23 2.18
N LYS A 561 -32.93 -19.24 1.95
CA LYS A 561 -33.35 -17.93 1.41
C LYS A 561 -33.98 -18.07 0.03
N SER A 562 -33.44 -18.92 -0.84
CA SER A 562 -34.01 -19.17 -2.18
C SER A 562 -35.42 -19.76 -2.13
N SER A 563 -35.79 -20.43 -1.03
CA SER A 563 -37.12 -21.04 -0.84
C SER A 563 -38.20 -20.07 -0.31
N HIS A 564 -37.83 -19.07 0.50
CA HIS A 564 -38.76 -18.12 1.13
C HIS A 564 -39.31 -17.04 0.17
N TYR A 565 -38.63 -16.75 -0.94
CA TYR A 565 -39.07 -15.75 -1.93
C TYR A 565 -40.17 -16.23 -2.89
N LYS A 566 -40.80 -17.39 -2.63
CA LYS A 566 -42.01 -17.82 -3.36
C LYS A 566 -43.30 -17.16 -2.85
N GLU A 567 -43.25 -16.40 -1.77
CA GLU A 567 -44.36 -15.58 -1.29
C GLU A 567 -44.14 -14.09 -1.65
N LYS A 568 -45.22 -13.38 -2.00
CA LYS A 568 -45.21 -12.02 -2.59
C LYS A 568 -44.33 -11.04 -1.80
N PRO A 569 -43.40 -10.30 -2.45
CA PRO A 569 -42.60 -9.29 -1.79
C PRO A 569 -43.44 -8.06 -1.40
N SER A 570 -43.09 -7.43 -0.28
CA SER A 570 -43.64 -6.14 0.15
C SER A 570 -43.02 -4.98 -0.65
N ASP A 571 -43.73 -3.85 -0.75
CA ASP A 571 -43.38 -2.73 -1.66
C ASP A 571 -42.04 -2.03 -1.33
N ASP A 572 -41.50 -2.20 -0.12
CA ASP A 572 -40.25 -1.56 0.33
C ASP A 572 -38.97 -2.38 0.03
N GLU A 573 -39.09 -3.64 -0.44
CA GLU A 573 -37.95 -4.55 -0.73
C GLU A 573 -37.62 -4.71 -2.23
N LYS A 574 -38.20 -3.85 -3.07
CA LYS A 574 -38.05 -3.92 -4.54
C LYS A 574 -36.64 -3.65 -5.06
N ASP A 575 -35.79 -2.95 -4.32
CA ASP A 575 -34.44 -2.56 -4.80
C ASP A 575 -33.31 -3.57 -4.50
N ILE A 576 -33.54 -4.56 -3.64
CA ILE A 576 -32.52 -5.58 -3.28
C ILE A 576 -32.69 -6.88 -4.09
N SER A 577 -33.80 -7.03 -4.82
CA SER A 577 -34.23 -8.27 -5.49
C SER A 577 -34.03 -8.26 -7.01
N ALA A 578 -33.07 -7.49 -7.53
CA ALA A 578 -32.73 -7.48 -8.95
C ALA A 578 -31.87 -8.69 -9.39
N SER A 579 -32.44 -9.90 -9.31
CA SER A 579 -32.25 -11.06 -10.21
C SER A 579 -32.77 -12.31 -9.50
N HIS A 580 -34.01 -12.70 -9.78
CA HIS A 580 -34.43 -14.07 -9.47
C HIS A 580 -33.52 -15.02 -10.24
N SER A 581 -32.63 -15.71 -9.53
CA SER A 581 -31.65 -16.62 -10.10
C SER A 581 -32.36 -17.81 -10.74
N ASN A 582 -32.35 -17.89 -12.07
CA ASN A 582 -32.86 -19.02 -12.86
C ASN A 582 -31.94 -20.26 -12.78
N TYR A 583 -31.08 -20.37 -11.78
CA TYR A 583 -30.08 -21.45 -11.65
C TYR A 583 -30.18 -22.16 -10.29
N LYS A 584 -29.83 -23.44 -10.28
CA LYS A 584 -29.80 -24.33 -9.12
C LYS A 584 -28.38 -24.45 -8.57
N ILE A 585 -28.24 -24.49 -7.24
CA ILE A 585 -26.98 -24.83 -6.57
C ILE A 585 -27.13 -26.17 -5.87
N SER A 586 -26.19 -27.08 -6.11
CA SER A 586 -26.06 -28.39 -5.44
C SER A 586 -24.65 -28.58 -4.91
N SER A 587 -24.47 -29.53 -3.98
CA SER A 587 -23.15 -29.91 -3.50
C SER A 587 -23.06 -31.39 -3.18
N SER A 588 -21.94 -32.03 -3.53
CA SER A 588 -21.64 -33.42 -3.17
C SER A 588 -20.30 -33.55 -2.47
N ASP A 589 -20.25 -34.43 -1.48
CA ASP A 589 -19.01 -34.80 -0.80
C ASP A 589 -18.26 -35.85 -1.62
N LEU A 590 -17.01 -35.57 -1.99
CA LEU A 590 -16.14 -36.51 -2.71
C LEU A 590 -14.81 -36.68 -1.97
N PRO A 591 -14.78 -37.47 -0.89
CA PRO A 591 -13.60 -37.61 -0.03
C PRO A 591 -12.50 -38.44 -0.71
N ILE A 592 -11.62 -37.79 -1.47
CA ILE A 592 -10.45 -38.42 -2.07
C ILE A 592 -9.22 -38.22 -1.18
N THR A 593 -8.59 -39.33 -0.79
CA THR A 593 -7.32 -39.30 -0.06
C THR A 593 -6.14 -39.02 -0.98
N THR A 594 -5.14 -38.28 -0.49
CA THR A 594 -3.92 -37.99 -1.28
C THR A 594 -3.17 -39.27 -1.64
N SER A 595 -3.25 -40.31 -0.81
CA SER A 595 -2.67 -41.63 -1.07
C SER A 595 -3.36 -42.33 -2.24
N LEU A 596 -4.70 -42.30 -2.30
CA LEU A 596 -5.45 -42.84 -3.44
C LEU A 596 -5.06 -42.13 -4.74
N MET A 597 -5.02 -40.79 -4.72
CA MET A 597 -4.61 -39.99 -5.87
C MET A 597 -3.19 -40.34 -6.34
N LYS A 598 -2.22 -40.45 -5.42
CA LYS A 598 -0.83 -40.80 -5.75
C LYS A 598 -0.70 -42.22 -6.31
N ARG A 599 -1.48 -43.17 -5.80
CA ARG A 599 -1.49 -44.56 -6.28
C ARG A 599 -2.15 -44.69 -7.65
N ALA A 600 -3.27 -44.00 -7.85
CA ALA A 600 -3.99 -44.00 -9.11
C ALA A 600 -3.19 -43.30 -10.22
N GLY A 601 -2.54 -42.17 -9.88
CA GLY A 601 -1.85 -41.34 -10.87
C GLY A 601 -2.79 -40.78 -11.94
N TYR A 602 -2.25 -39.96 -12.85
CA TYR A 602 -3.05 -39.34 -13.91
C TYR A 602 -3.48 -40.32 -15.02
N THR A 603 -2.79 -41.46 -15.16
CA THR A 603 -3.00 -42.47 -16.20
C THR A 603 -4.02 -43.55 -15.83
N SER A 604 -4.61 -43.53 -14.64
CA SER A 604 -5.63 -44.51 -14.25
C SER A 604 -6.91 -44.33 -15.07
N SER A 605 -7.37 -45.42 -15.70
CA SER A 605 -8.56 -45.45 -16.56
C SER A 605 -9.86 -45.84 -15.84
N ASN A 606 -9.79 -46.47 -14.65
CA ASN A 606 -10.92 -47.18 -14.04
C ASN A 606 -11.32 -46.58 -12.67
N LEU A 607 -11.88 -45.37 -12.66
CA LEU A 607 -12.38 -44.71 -11.44
C LEU A 607 -13.81 -44.17 -11.60
N SER A 608 -14.57 -44.62 -12.60
CA SER A 608 -15.95 -44.19 -12.85
C SER A 608 -16.88 -44.43 -11.66
N GLU A 609 -16.66 -45.49 -10.87
CA GLU A 609 -17.40 -45.75 -9.63
C GLU A 609 -17.35 -44.58 -8.64
N LEU A 610 -16.23 -43.84 -8.59
CA LEU A 610 -16.08 -42.68 -7.71
C LEU A 610 -16.97 -41.50 -8.13
N LEU A 611 -17.31 -41.42 -9.42
CA LEU A 611 -18.14 -40.36 -9.99
C LEU A 611 -19.63 -40.72 -10.03
N SER A 612 -20.01 -41.93 -9.61
CA SER A 612 -21.43 -42.36 -9.55
C SER A 612 -22.37 -41.31 -8.94
N PRO A 613 -22.03 -40.62 -7.83
CA PRO A 613 -22.90 -39.59 -7.24
C PRO A 613 -23.04 -38.29 -8.07
N LEU A 614 -22.28 -38.16 -9.17
CA LEU A 614 -22.22 -36.97 -10.01
C LEU A 614 -22.77 -37.21 -11.42
N ILE A 615 -23.13 -38.45 -11.78
CA ILE A 615 -23.55 -38.82 -13.13
C ILE A 615 -24.78 -38.02 -13.58
N ASP A 616 -25.80 -37.91 -12.73
CA ASP A 616 -27.00 -37.14 -13.06
C ASP A 616 -26.66 -35.69 -13.39
N SER A 617 -25.81 -35.05 -12.59
CA SER A 617 -25.36 -33.68 -12.83
C SER A 617 -24.45 -33.56 -14.05
N ILE A 618 -23.63 -34.57 -14.36
CA ILE A 618 -22.82 -34.62 -15.58
C ILE A 618 -23.72 -34.63 -16.82
N VAL A 619 -24.79 -35.44 -16.80
CA VAL A 619 -25.77 -35.55 -17.88
C VAL A 619 -26.59 -34.26 -18.01
N ASP A 620 -27.11 -33.74 -16.90
CA ASP A 620 -27.94 -32.53 -16.87
C ASP A 620 -27.18 -31.30 -17.38
N PHE A 621 -25.90 -31.15 -17.00
CA PHE A 621 -25.08 -30.01 -17.43
C PHE A 621 -24.70 -30.10 -18.90
N GLY A 622 -24.54 -31.31 -19.42
CA GLY A 622 -24.09 -31.56 -20.79
C GLY A 622 -22.71 -30.95 -21.09
N ALA A 623 -22.40 -30.86 -22.38
CA ALA A 623 -21.18 -30.25 -22.88
C ALA A 623 -21.48 -29.50 -24.18
N LEU A 624 -20.59 -28.60 -24.58
CA LEU A 624 -20.67 -28.00 -25.89
C LEU A 624 -20.31 -29.04 -26.95
N PHE A 625 -21.19 -29.21 -27.93
CA PHE A 625 -20.92 -30.01 -29.10
C PHE A 625 -21.45 -29.33 -30.35
N TYR A 626 -20.57 -29.07 -31.31
CA TYR A 626 -20.89 -28.46 -32.59
C TYR A 626 -20.53 -29.40 -33.74
N ASP A 627 -21.51 -29.72 -34.59
CA ASP A 627 -21.33 -30.58 -35.76
C ASP A 627 -21.03 -29.70 -36.99
N PHE A 628 -19.84 -29.84 -37.56
CA PHE A 628 -19.42 -29.03 -38.72
C PHE A 628 -20.15 -29.42 -40.00
N ASN A 629 -20.53 -30.70 -40.15
CA ASN A 629 -21.25 -31.18 -41.34
C ASN A 629 -22.66 -30.61 -41.37
N LYS A 630 -23.35 -30.61 -40.22
CA LYS A 630 -24.72 -30.08 -40.09
C LYS A 630 -24.76 -28.58 -39.82
N LYS A 631 -23.65 -27.97 -39.39
CA LYS A 631 -23.54 -26.57 -38.95
C LYS A 631 -24.53 -26.22 -37.83
N VAL A 632 -24.73 -27.14 -36.88
CA VAL A 632 -25.65 -26.95 -35.75
C VAL A 632 -24.97 -27.31 -34.42
N TYR A 633 -25.41 -26.64 -33.36
CA TYR A 633 -25.09 -27.04 -31.99
C TYR A 633 -25.94 -28.24 -31.62
N VAL A 634 -25.29 -29.37 -31.35
CA VAL A 634 -25.96 -30.59 -30.87
C VAL A 634 -26.11 -30.56 -29.36
N GLY A 635 -25.16 -29.94 -28.66
CA GLY A 635 -25.17 -29.77 -27.21
C GLY A 635 -24.60 -28.42 -26.78
N LYS A 636 -25.03 -27.95 -25.62
CA LYS A 636 -24.48 -26.80 -24.90
C LYS A 636 -24.28 -27.18 -23.45
N GLN A 637 -23.28 -26.58 -22.82
CA GLN A 637 -23.08 -26.69 -21.38
C GLN A 637 -24.02 -25.72 -20.66
N LEU A 638 -24.91 -26.24 -19.81
CA LEU A 638 -25.96 -25.51 -19.09
C LEU A 638 -25.72 -25.44 -17.56
N GLY A 639 -24.60 -25.98 -17.11
CA GLY A 639 -24.15 -25.90 -15.74
C GLY A 639 -22.66 -26.14 -15.58
N ILE A 640 -22.14 -25.94 -14.38
CA ILE A 640 -20.70 -25.96 -14.09
C ILE A 640 -20.39 -26.73 -12.81
N PHE A 641 -19.38 -27.60 -12.86
CA PHE A 641 -18.78 -28.14 -11.64
C PHE A 641 -17.75 -27.17 -11.07
N ARG A 642 -17.83 -26.97 -9.76
CA ARG A 642 -16.89 -26.13 -9.00
C ARG A 642 -16.19 -26.97 -7.94
N VAL A 643 -14.89 -27.19 -8.09
CA VAL A 643 -14.10 -28.01 -7.16
C VAL A 643 -13.42 -27.16 -6.09
N ASN A 644 -13.66 -27.45 -4.80
CA ASN A 644 -12.98 -26.75 -3.70
C ASN A 644 -11.48 -27.13 -3.63
N SER A 645 -10.57 -26.15 -3.74
CA SER A 645 -9.13 -26.38 -3.95
C SER A 645 -8.23 -26.35 -2.70
N PHE A 646 -8.81 -26.33 -1.49
CA PHE A 646 -8.06 -25.99 -0.28
C PHE A 646 -7.08 -27.06 0.24
N ASP A 647 -7.39 -28.36 0.13
CA ASP A 647 -6.56 -29.41 0.77
C ASP A 647 -5.25 -29.68 0.01
N CYS A 648 -5.32 -29.64 -1.31
CA CYS A 648 -4.18 -29.77 -2.21
C CYS A 648 -4.65 -29.32 -3.58
N LEU A 649 -3.97 -28.32 -4.17
CA LEU A 649 -4.24 -27.88 -5.53
C LEU A 649 -4.24 -29.08 -6.51
N GLY A 650 -3.36 -30.05 -6.27
CA GLY A 650 -3.30 -31.29 -7.04
C GLY A 650 -4.52 -32.20 -6.91
N LYS A 651 -5.20 -32.22 -5.75
CA LYS A 651 -6.47 -32.97 -5.60
C LYS A 651 -7.57 -32.35 -6.45
N ALA A 652 -7.71 -31.02 -6.41
CA ALA A 652 -8.70 -30.34 -7.22
C ALA A 652 -8.42 -30.52 -8.72
N ASN A 653 -7.15 -30.49 -9.12
CA ASN A 653 -6.74 -30.80 -10.49
C ASN A 653 -7.13 -32.22 -10.90
N PHE A 654 -6.81 -33.20 -10.06
CA PHE A 654 -7.12 -34.61 -10.31
C PHE A 654 -8.62 -34.87 -10.43
N VAL A 655 -9.44 -34.31 -9.54
CA VAL A 655 -10.91 -34.40 -9.60
C VAL A 655 -11.44 -33.77 -10.88
N SER A 656 -10.92 -32.60 -11.25
CA SER A 656 -11.33 -31.91 -12.48
C SER A 656 -11.02 -32.75 -13.72
N LYS A 657 -9.83 -33.36 -13.77
CA LYS A 657 -9.44 -34.33 -14.82
C LYS A 657 -10.41 -35.49 -14.88
N MET A 658 -10.80 -36.07 -13.75
CA MET A 658 -11.70 -37.24 -13.72
C MET A 658 -13.08 -36.91 -14.28
N ILE A 659 -13.65 -35.76 -13.89
CA ILE A 659 -14.96 -35.32 -14.40
C ILE A 659 -14.88 -35.05 -15.90
N CYS A 660 -13.85 -34.34 -16.37
CA CYS A 660 -13.68 -34.07 -17.78
C CYS A 660 -13.52 -35.35 -18.60
N GLN A 661 -12.83 -36.36 -18.06
CA GLN A 661 -12.72 -37.67 -18.73
C GLN A 661 -14.10 -38.33 -18.89
N GLU A 662 -14.91 -38.37 -17.84
CA GLU A 662 -16.25 -38.97 -17.88
C GLU A 662 -17.17 -38.23 -18.88
N VAL A 663 -17.14 -36.89 -18.86
CA VAL A 663 -17.91 -36.06 -19.81
C VAL A 663 -17.49 -36.35 -21.26
N ILE A 664 -16.17 -36.46 -21.53
CA ILE A 664 -15.66 -36.81 -22.86
C ILE A 664 -16.12 -38.20 -23.28
N GLU A 665 -16.03 -39.19 -22.38
CA GLU A 665 -16.43 -40.57 -22.67
C GLU A 665 -17.93 -40.68 -22.98
N LEU A 666 -18.78 -39.99 -22.21
CA LEU A 666 -20.23 -39.94 -22.46
C LEU A 666 -20.57 -39.18 -23.75
N ALA A 667 -20.05 -37.97 -23.93
CA ALA A 667 -20.37 -37.13 -25.08
C ALA A 667 -19.91 -37.73 -26.41
N LEU A 668 -18.73 -38.35 -26.44
CA LEU A 668 -18.23 -39.01 -27.66
C LEU A 668 -18.94 -40.34 -27.93
N ARG A 669 -19.36 -41.06 -26.89
CA ARG A 669 -20.18 -42.28 -27.04
C ARG A 669 -21.52 -41.98 -27.72
N ASP A 670 -22.20 -40.91 -27.32
CA ASP A 670 -23.48 -40.50 -27.92
C ASP A 670 -23.34 -40.12 -29.40
N MET A 671 -22.13 -39.76 -29.82
CA MET A 671 -21.77 -39.43 -31.21
C MET A 671 -21.21 -40.62 -31.99
N ASN A 672 -21.27 -41.83 -31.43
CA ASN A 672 -20.67 -43.04 -31.99
C ASN A 672 -19.15 -42.93 -32.26
N VAL A 673 -18.44 -42.15 -31.43
CA VAL A 673 -16.98 -42.03 -31.47
C VAL A 673 -16.39 -42.74 -30.25
N LYS A 674 -15.63 -43.83 -30.48
CA LYS A 674 -15.00 -44.57 -29.39
C LYS A 674 -13.75 -43.84 -28.88
N VAL A 675 -13.68 -43.60 -27.57
CA VAL A 675 -12.48 -43.06 -26.91
C VAL A 675 -11.43 -44.17 -26.74
N ASP A 676 -10.30 -44.02 -27.42
CA ASP A 676 -9.19 -44.97 -27.39
C ASP A 676 -8.15 -44.61 -26.31
N GLU A 677 -7.06 -45.37 -26.24
CA GLU A 677 -5.98 -45.13 -25.27
C GLU A 677 -5.13 -43.89 -25.63
N ASN A 678 -5.08 -43.51 -26.91
CA ASN A 678 -4.36 -42.32 -27.37
C ASN A 678 -4.96 -41.05 -26.75
N ILE A 679 -6.28 -40.88 -26.88
CA ILE A 679 -7.00 -39.72 -26.31
C ILE A 679 -6.85 -39.69 -24.79
N ARG A 680 -7.01 -40.85 -24.11
CA ARG A 680 -6.86 -40.94 -22.65
C ARG A 680 -5.45 -40.56 -22.18
N SER A 681 -4.42 -41.02 -22.89
CA SER A 681 -3.02 -40.72 -22.58
C SER A 681 -2.69 -39.24 -22.78
N VAL A 682 -3.11 -38.64 -23.90
CA VAL A 682 -2.91 -37.21 -24.18
C VAL A 682 -3.66 -36.35 -23.17
N HIS A 683 -4.91 -36.68 -22.87
CA HIS A 683 -5.71 -36.03 -21.83
C HIS A 683 -5.01 -36.07 -20.47
N ALA A 684 -4.55 -37.25 -20.03
CA ALA A 684 -3.83 -37.41 -18.77
C ALA A 684 -2.52 -36.60 -18.73
N LYS A 685 -1.78 -36.56 -19.85
CA LYS A 685 -0.53 -35.80 -19.98
C LYS A 685 -0.78 -34.30 -19.81
N LEU A 686 -1.77 -33.74 -20.52
CA LEU A 686 -2.09 -32.31 -20.46
C LEU A 686 -2.53 -31.89 -19.05
N TRP A 687 -3.37 -32.69 -18.38
CA TRP A 687 -3.77 -32.41 -17.00
C TRP A 687 -2.62 -32.50 -15.99
N LYS A 688 -1.64 -33.37 -16.22
CA LYS A 688 -0.43 -33.44 -15.40
C LYS A 688 0.43 -32.19 -15.57
N GLU A 689 0.73 -31.82 -16.82
CA GLU A 689 1.48 -30.59 -17.13
C GLU A 689 0.79 -29.34 -16.56
N ASN A 690 -0.54 -29.26 -16.67
CA ASN A 690 -1.35 -28.21 -16.06
C ASN A 690 -1.20 -28.16 -14.53
N ASP A 691 -1.20 -29.31 -13.85
CA ASP A 691 -1.01 -29.38 -12.40
C ASP A 691 0.37 -28.84 -11.98
N ASP A 692 1.41 -29.21 -12.73
CA ASP A 692 2.78 -28.81 -12.46
C ASP A 692 2.95 -27.30 -12.62
N VAL A 693 2.40 -26.71 -13.70
CA VAL A 693 2.41 -25.26 -13.94
C VAL A 693 1.62 -24.51 -12.86
N LEU A 694 0.40 -24.94 -12.53
CA LEU A 694 -0.42 -24.22 -11.54
C LEU A 694 0.19 -24.31 -10.11
N LYS A 695 0.88 -25.42 -9.79
CA LYS A 695 1.68 -25.53 -8.56
C LYS A 695 2.88 -24.60 -8.60
N GLU A 696 3.61 -24.54 -9.71
CA GLU A 696 4.75 -23.64 -9.87
C GLU A 696 4.32 -22.19 -9.69
N LEU A 697 3.24 -21.74 -10.34
CA LEU A 697 2.69 -20.40 -10.16
C LEU A 697 2.38 -20.08 -8.69
N THR A 698 1.81 -21.03 -7.98
CA THR A 698 1.50 -20.89 -6.56
C THR A 698 2.77 -20.88 -5.71
N GLN A 699 3.74 -21.76 -5.99
CA GLN A 699 5.00 -21.86 -5.27
C GLN A 699 5.90 -20.65 -5.49
N ASN A 700 6.08 -20.19 -6.73
CA ASN A 700 6.86 -18.99 -7.07
C ASN A 700 6.28 -17.72 -6.45
N SER A 701 4.99 -17.72 -6.13
CA SER A 701 4.32 -16.64 -5.40
C SER A 701 4.45 -16.77 -3.88
N LEU A 702 4.68 -17.99 -3.36
CA LEU A 702 4.75 -18.31 -1.93
C LEU A 702 6.17 -18.52 -1.38
N SER A 703 7.16 -18.81 -2.24
CA SER A 703 8.53 -19.18 -1.89
C SER A 703 9.39 -17.93 -1.61
N THR A 704 10.33 -18.09 -0.68
CA THR A 704 11.15 -17.00 -0.10
C THR A 704 12.60 -16.98 -0.61
N SER A 705 12.93 -17.63 -1.72
CA SER A 705 14.33 -17.73 -2.16
C SER A 705 14.49 -17.91 -3.66
N SER A 706 15.37 -17.08 -4.22
CA SER A 706 16.05 -17.24 -5.51
C SER A 706 16.58 -18.66 -5.70
N ARG A 707 16.23 -19.32 -6.80
CA ARG A 707 16.84 -20.57 -7.27
C ARG A 707 18.21 -20.24 -7.87
N THR A 708 19.30 -20.65 -7.22
CA THR A 708 20.56 -20.94 -7.89
C THR A 708 20.49 -22.37 -8.45
N GLN A 709 20.92 -22.55 -9.70
CA GLN A 709 20.98 -23.83 -10.40
C GLN A 709 21.95 -24.80 -9.70
N SER A 710 21.48 -26.01 -9.38
CA SER A 710 22.14 -27.29 -9.71
C SER A 710 21.39 -28.48 -9.09
N GLU A 711 21.41 -29.59 -9.81
CA GLU A 711 20.87 -30.88 -9.40
C GLU A 711 21.80 -31.60 -8.40
N HIS A 712 21.19 -32.47 -7.59
CA HIS A 712 21.74 -33.57 -6.79
C HIS A 712 22.11 -33.38 -5.29
N ILE A 713 21.44 -34.25 -4.51
CA ILE A 713 21.76 -34.83 -3.17
C ILE A 713 21.07 -34.23 -1.92
N ASN A 714 20.32 -35.12 -1.28
CA ASN A 714 19.64 -35.02 0.01
C ASN A 714 20.59 -34.82 1.20
N LYS A 715 20.28 -33.87 2.09
CA LYS A 715 19.95 -34.06 3.54
C LYS A 715 20.32 -32.80 4.35
N GLY A 716 19.32 -32.31 5.08
CA GLY A 716 19.51 -31.51 6.29
C GLY A 716 19.75 -30.03 6.07
N PHE A 717 18.67 -29.23 6.05
CA PHE A 717 18.68 -27.85 6.57
C PHE A 717 17.23 -27.36 6.65
N LYS A 718 16.59 -27.57 7.80
CA LYS A 718 15.36 -26.87 8.20
C LYS A 718 15.62 -26.23 9.56
N ALA A 719 16.30 -25.09 9.53
CA ALA A 719 16.39 -24.19 10.66
C ALA A 719 16.19 -22.76 10.15
N SER A 720 15.38 -22.01 10.89
CA SER A 720 15.07 -20.60 10.70
C SER A 720 13.94 -20.24 9.71
N LEU A 721 12.75 -20.84 9.94
CA LEU A 721 11.50 -20.12 9.71
C LEU A 721 11.27 -19.18 10.91
N THR A 722 11.65 -17.91 10.76
CA THR A 722 11.23 -16.82 11.65
C THR A 722 10.84 -15.63 10.79
N LYS A 723 9.77 -14.93 11.19
CA LYS A 723 9.07 -13.78 10.54
C LYS A 723 7.91 -14.15 9.60
N LYS A 724 6.73 -14.37 10.20
CA LYS A 724 5.44 -14.03 9.57
C LYS A 724 4.56 -13.32 10.60
N TYR A 725 4.20 -12.08 10.26
CA TYR A 725 3.24 -11.16 10.88
C TYR A 725 3.69 -10.36 12.11
N HIS A 726 4.58 -9.38 11.88
CA HIS A 726 4.51 -7.98 12.33
C HIS A 726 5.90 -7.33 12.16
N THR A 727 6.09 -6.57 11.09
CA THR A 727 7.15 -5.54 10.92
C THR A 727 6.52 -4.52 9.95
N VAL A 728 6.23 -3.28 10.35
CA VAL A 728 7.16 -2.14 10.18
C VAL A 728 8.15 -2.43 9.06
N VAL A 729 7.87 -1.87 7.88
CA VAL A 729 8.73 -1.78 6.68
C VAL A 729 9.83 -2.85 6.61
N GLY A 730 9.50 -3.99 6.01
CA GLY A 730 10.47 -4.97 5.52
C GLY A 730 10.07 -5.37 4.10
N ASP A 731 11.03 -5.31 3.17
CA ASP A 731 10.82 -5.33 1.72
C ASP A 731 9.77 -6.30 1.20
N VAL A 732 8.85 -5.76 0.40
CA VAL A 732 7.86 -6.52 -0.35
C VAL A 732 8.57 -7.34 -1.43
N ARG A 733 8.38 -8.65 -1.39
CA ARG A 733 8.95 -9.67 -2.30
C ARG A 733 8.89 -9.24 -3.77
N SER A 734 10.00 -9.33 -4.49
CA SER A 734 10.12 -8.83 -5.88
C SER A 734 8.99 -9.27 -6.83
N ASN A 735 8.61 -10.56 -6.84
CA ASN A 735 7.53 -11.07 -7.69
C ASN A 735 6.12 -10.63 -7.25
N GLU A 736 5.86 -10.58 -5.94
CA GLU A 736 4.56 -10.13 -5.43
C GLU A 736 4.37 -8.63 -5.65
N THR A 737 5.44 -7.85 -5.46
CA THR A 737 5.49 -6.43 -5.80
C THR A 737 5.25 -6.21 -7.28
N ALA A 738 5.92 -6.97 -8.16
CA ALA A 738 5.72 -6.91 -9.61
C ALA A 738 4.27 -7.24 -10.00
N MET A 739 3.65 -8.25 -9.37
CA MET A 739 2.26 -8.61 -9.62
C MET A 739 1.30 -7.52 -9.16
N ARG A 740 1.52 -6.96 -7.96
CA ARG A 740 0.73 -5.82 -7.46
C ARG A 740 0.88 -4.61 -8.39
N LYS A 741 2.07 -4.38 -8.94
CA LYS A 741 2.36 -3.33 -9.91
C LYS A 741 1.63 -3.53 -11.24
N LEU A 742 1.66 -4.74 -11.80
CA LEU A 742 0.92 -5.06 -13.03
C LEU A 742 -0.60 -4.85 -12.85
N LEU A 743 -1.13 -5.19 -11.66
CA LEU A 743 -2.55 -5.09 -11.34
C LEU A 743 -2.98 -3.71 -10.79
N GLY A 744 -2.09 -2.71 -10.72
CA GLY A 744 -2.44 -1.38 -10.23
C GLY A 744 -2.75 -1.29 -8.73
N ARG A 745 -2.12 -2.15 -7.92
CA ARG A 745 -2.40 -2.31 -6.48
C ARG A 745 -1.34 -1.69 -5.58
N LEU A 746 -0.31 -1.05 -6.15
CA LEU A 746 0.65 -0.30 -5.36
C LEU A 746 0.03 1.01 -4.87
N HIS A 747 0.54 1.54 -3.75
CA HIS A 747 -0.02 2.71 -3.09
C HIS A 747 0.23 4.01 -3.87
N ASP A 748 1.26 4.04 -4.70
CA ASP A 748 1.76 5.19 -5.47
C ASP A 748 1.42 5.08 -6.97
N GLN A 749 0.42 4.25 -7.33
CA GLN A 749 0.11 3.93 -8.71
C GLN A 749 -1.25 4.48 -9.13
N GLU A 750 -1.27 5.18 -10.25
CA GLU A 750 -2.48 5.75 -10.87
C GLU A 750 -2.68 5.16 -12.26
N THR A 751 -3.93 5.17 -12.75
CA THR A 751 -4.21 4.83 -14.15
C THR A 751 -3.75 5.95 -15.06
N VAL A 752 -3.27 5.59 -16.26
CA VAL A 752 -3.03 6.57 -17.33
C VAL A 752 -4.37 6.96 -17.92
N ARG A 753 -4.77 8.23 -17.80
CA ARG A 753 -6.04 8.69 -18.32
C ARG A 753 -5.91 9.04 -19.78
N LEU A 754 -6.79 8.50 -20.61
CA LEU A 754 -6.88 8.92 -22.00
C LEU A 754 -7.70 10.20 -22.08
N TYR A 755 -7.10 11.26 -22.60
CA TYR A 755 -7.82 12.50 -22.87
C TYR A 755 -8.86 12.22 -23.95
N ASN A 756 -10.12 12.22 -23.54
CA ASN A 756 -11.27 12.06 -24.41
C ASN A 756 -12.25 13.20 -24.11
N PRO A 757 -12.41 14.19 -25.01
CA PRO A 757 -13.34 15.29 -24.83
C PRO A 757 -14.78 14.83 -24.56
N LEU A 758 -15.20 13.69 -25.13
CA LEU A 758 -16.51 13.07 -24.85
C LEU A 758 -16.60 12.60 -23.40
N HIS A 759 -15.59 11.91 -22.88
CA HIS A 759 -15.59 11.41 -21.51
C HIS A 759 -15.57 12.56 -20.50
N GLN A 760 -14.80 13.62 -20.78
CA GLN A 760 -14.79 14.81 -19.94
C GLN A 760 -16.13 15.54 -20.00
N TYR A 761 -16.74 15.69 -21.20
CA TYR A 761 -18.09 16.23 -21.34
C TYR A 761 -19.11 15.41 -20.55
N ILE A 762 -19.14 14.09 -20.70
CA ILE A 762 -20.06 13.21 -19.98
C ILE A 762 -19.83 13.33 -18.48
N SER A 763 -18.59 13.26 -18.01
CA SER A 763 -18.26 13.40 -16.60
C SER A 763 -18.74 14.74 -16.04
N CYS A 764 -18.53 15.83 -16.77
CA CYS A 764 -19.02 17.16 -16.40
C CYS A 764 -20.56 17.23 -16.38
N GLN A 765 -21.24 16.68 -17.39
CA GLN A 765 -22.70 16.65 -17.44
C GLN A 765 -23.29 15.74 -16.35
N MET A 766 -22.65 14.60 -16.07
CA MET A 766 -23.00 13.72 -14.96
C MET A 766 -22.88 14.46 -13.63
N MET A 767 -21.79 15.21 -13.40
CA MET A 767 -21.65 16.05 -12.21
C MET A 767 -22.73 17.13 -12.11
N LYS A 768 -23.09 17.79 -13.22
CA LYS A 768 -24.19 18.78 -13.27
C LYS A 768 -25.55 18.15 -12.97
N ARG A 769 -25.78 16.92 -13.42
CA ARG A 769 -27.02 16.14 -13.24
C ARG A 769 -26.94 15.17 -12.06
N ALA A 770 -25.98 15.35 -11.14
CA ALA A 770 -25.77 14.45 -10.02
C ALA A 770 -27.02 14.30 -9.15
N SER A 771 -27.85 15.33 -9.04
CA SER A 771 -29.12 15.31 -8.30
C SER A 771 -30.16 14.33 -8.86
N GLU A 772 -30.02 13.84 -10.09
CA GLU A 772 -30.97 12.87 -10.68
C GLU A 772 -30.69 11.42 -10.25
N TYR A 773 -29.46 11.12 -9.87
CA TYR A 773 -29.04 9.76 -9.49
C TYR A 773 -28.39 9.68 -8.11
N SER A 774 -28.18 10.81 -7.45
CA SER A 774 -27.65 10.87 -6.09
C SER A 774 -28.58 11.63 -5.17
N TYR A 775 -28.65 11.17 -3.92
CA TYR A 775 -29.40 11.84 -2.88
C TYR A 775 -28.65 11.74 -1.56
N LYS A 776 -28.95 12.67 -0.64
CA LYS A 776 -28.36 12.69 0.69
C LYS A 776 -29.22 11.87 1.64
N ARG A 777 -28.59 11.06 2.49
CA ARG A 777 -29.25 10.29 3.54
C ARG A 777 -28.53 10.52 4.86
N ASP A 778 -29.28 10.71 5.93
CA ASP A 778 -28.71 10.74 7.27
C ASP A 778 -28.56 9.31 7.80
N ILE A 779 -27.40 9.00 8.37
CA ILE A 779 -27.15 7.79 9.15
C ILE A 779 -26.71 8.18 10.57
N LYS A 780 -27.04 7.32 11.54
CA LYS A 780 -26.66 7.52 12.95
C LYS A 780 -25.47 6.65 13.32
N ILE A 781 -24.44 7.25 13.91
CA ILE A 781 -23.22 6.57 14.33
C ILE A 781 -23.05 6.76 15.84
N PHE A 782 -23.09 5.65 16.59
CA PHE A 782 -22.74 5.64 18.00
C PHE A 782 -21.25 5.33 18.11
N ALA A 783 -20.44 6.23 18.67
CA ALA A 783 -19.02 6.03 18.90
C ALA A 783 -18.73 6.01 20.39
N THR A 784 -17.95 5.06 20.88
CA THR A 784 -17.59 4.99 22.29
C THR A 784 -16.18 4.49 22.52
N THR A 785 -15.56 4.93 23.61
CA THR A 785 -14.27 4.45 24.08
C THR A 785 -14.32 4.01 25.54
N PHE A 786 -13.53 3.01 25.88
CA PHE A 786 -13.39 2.56 27.26
C PHE A 786 -12.04 1.88 27.53
N ASN A 787 -11.29 2.41 28.48
CA ASN A 787 -10.19 1.69 29.10
C ASN A 787 -10.75 0.68 30.14
N VAL A 788 -10.64 -0.61 29.85
CA VAL A 788 -11.29 -1.67 30.65
C VAL A 788 -10.40 -2.24 31.75
N ASN A 789 -9.13 -1.82 31.83
CA ASN A 789 -8.18 -2.26 32.87
C ASN A 789 -8.14 -3.80 33.07
N GLY A 790 -8.16 -4.54 31.96
CA GLY A 790 -8.15 -6.01 31.95
C GLY A 790 -9.40 -6.69 32.53
N CYS A 791 -10.45 -5.95 32.89
CA CYS A 791 -11.66 -6.50 33.48
C CYS A 791 -12.56 -7.23 32.46
N LEU A 792 -13.30 -8.22 32.97
CA LEU A 792 -14.32 -8.94 32.21
C LEU A 792 -15.71 -8.30 32.39
N CYS A 793 -16.51 -8.37 31.34
CA CYS A 793 -17.77 -7.66 31.21
C CYS A 793 -18.93 -8.22 32.09
N ASP A 794 -19.62 -7.35 32.82
CA ASP A 794 -20.97 -7.59 33.37
C ASP A 794 -22.07 -7.15 32.38
N ALA A 795 -23.05 -8.03 32.12
CA ALA A 795 -24.08 -7.83 31.10
C ALA A 795 -25.08 -6.71 31.44
N LYS A 796 -25.36 -6.46 32.74
CA LYS A 796 -26.31 -5.40 33.14
C LYS A 796 -25.74 -4.01 32.84
N SER A 797 -24.44 -3.85 33.07
CA SER A 797 -23.73 -2.59 32.85
C SER A 797 -23.66 -2.19 31.36
N LEU A 798 -23.70 -3.15 30.43
CA LEU A 798 -23.67 -2.87 28.99
C LEU A 798 -24.93 -2.19 28.46
N LYS A 799 -26.11 -2.56 28.98
CA LYS A 799 -27.39 -2.01 28.53
C LYS A 799 -27.39 -0.49 28.67
N ASN A 800 -27.06 -0.02 29.86
CA ASN A 800 -27.08 1.41 30.18
C ASN A 800 -25.93 2.18 29.48
N TRP A 801 -24.90 1.47 29.01
CA TRP A 801 -23.82 2.07 28.23
C TRP A 801 -24.19 2.28 26.76
N PHE A 802 -24.77 1.28 26.08
CA PHE A 802 -25.14 1.41 24.66
C PHE A 802 -26.49 2.09 24.45
N PHE A 803 -27.39 2.01 25.42
CA PHE A 803 -28.71 2.65 25.40
C PHE A 803 -28.96 3.42 26.71
N PRO A 804 -28.12 4.41 27.06
CA PRO A 804 -28.36 5.28 28.22
C PRO A 804 -29.72 5.98 28.09
N PRO A 805 -30.33 6.44 29.20
CA PRO A 805 -31.64 7.09 29.17
C PRO A 805 -31.76 8.21 28.13
N ILE A 806 -30.67 8.97 27.91
CA ILE A 806 -30.59 10.05 26.92
C ILE A 806 -30.72 9.58 25.46
N THR A 807 -30.35 8.33 25.16
CA THR A 807 -30.46 7.72 23.83
C THR A 807 -31.42 6.52 23.79
N SER A 808 -32.23 6.32 24.82
CA SER A 808 -33.11 5.15 24.99
C SER A 808 -34.16 4.94 23.88
N LYS A 809 -34.40 5.95 23.02
CA LYS A 809 -35.30 5.88 21.86
C LYS A 809 -34.58 5.88 20.52
N GLU A 810 -33.26 5.80 20.53
CA GLU A 810 -32.42 5.89 19.34
C GLU A 810 -32.09 4.52 18.75
N THR A 811 -31.88 4.50 17.45
CA THR A 811 -31.34 3.35 16.72
C THR A 811 -30.09 3.79 15.97
N TYR A 812 -29.09 2.91 15.90
CA TYR A 812 -27.80 3.25 15.32
C TYR A 812 -27.62 2.48 14.01
N ASP A 813 -27.15 3.13 12.96
CA ASP A 813 -26.77 2.43 11.74
C ASP A 813 -25.39 1.79 11.90
N ILE A 814 -24.47 2.50 12.56
CA ILE A 814 -23.10 2.07 12.84
C ILE A 814 -22.81 2.24 14.33
N VAL A 815 -22.17 1.25 14.94
CA VAL A 815 -21.67 1.30 16.32
C VAL A 815 -20.17 1.07 16.31
N PHE A 816 -19.41 2.10 16.66
CA PHE A 816 -17.94 2.12 16.71
C PHE A 816 -17.48 2.10 18.18
N ILE A 817 -16.60 1.15 18.50
CA ILE A 817 -16.13 0.93 19.87
C ILE A 817 -14.60 0.85 19.86
N GLY A 818 -13.96 1.67 20.68
CA GLY A 818 -12.52 1.60 20.98
C GLY A 818 -12.28 1.12 22.39
N PHE A 819 -11.57 0.01 22.57
CA PHE A 819 -11.13 -0.46 23.89
C PHE A 819 -9.64 -0.23 24.10
N GLN A 820 -9.28 0.05 25.35
CA GLN A 820 -7.89 0.09 25.82
C GLN A 820 -7.73 -0.86 27.01
N GLU A 821 -6.52 -1.40 27.18
CA GLU A 821 -6.18 -2.39 28.21
C GLU A 821 -7.12 -3.62 28.26
N ILE A 822 -7.56 -4.15 27.12
CA ILE A 822 -8.42 -5.35 27.07
C ILE A 822 -7.75 -6.62 27.63
N VAL A 823 -6.44 -6.60 27.83
CA VAL A 823 -5.68 -7.68 28.49
C VAL A 823 -4.74 -7.05 29.50
N GLU A 824 -4.65 -7.67 30.68
CA GLU A 824 -3.66 -7.34 31.70
C GLU A 824 -2.24 -7.41 31.10
N LEU A 825 -1.46 -6.35 31.30
CA LEU A 825 -0.16 -6.08 30.66
C LEU A 825 0.98 -6.96 31.21
N THR A 826 0.81 -8.28 31.25
CA THR A 826 1.87 -9.24 31.59
C THR A 826 2.62 -9.72 30.34
N PRO A 827 3.97 -9.80 30.34
CA PRO A 827 4.79 -10.16 29.17
C PRO A 827 4.37 -11.45 28.44
N GLY A 828 3.78 -12.42 29.15
CA GLY A 828 3.30 -13.68 28.58
C GLY A 828 1.95 -13.60 27.84
N LYS A 829 1.05 -12.69 28.22
CA LYS A 829 -0.30 -12.56 27.61
C LYS A 829 -0.32 -11.64 26.39
N MET A 830 0.73 -10.84 26.17
CA MET A 830 0.87 -9.90 25.06
C MET A 830 1.26 -10.53 23.71
N ILE A 831 1.44 -11.86 23.65
CA ILE A 831 1.92 -12.60 22.46
C ILE A 831 0.76 -13.19 21.62
N ASN A 832 -0.48 -13.18 22.13
CA ASN A 832 -1.64 -13.69 21.40
C ASN A 832 -2.29 -12.63 20.49
N SER A 833 -2.59 -12.99 19.24
CA SER A 833 -3.19 -12.10 18.22
C SER A 833 -4.65 -11.74 18.48
N ARG A 834 -5.40 -12.59 19.20
CA ARG A 834 -6.79 -12.34 19.61
C ARG A 834 -7.04 -12.96 20.98
N SER A 835 -7.43 -12.14 21.95
CA SER A 835 -7.77 -12.63 23.29
C SER A 835 -9.15 -13.28 23.32
N GLU A 836 -9.33 -14.30 24.16
CA GLU A 836 -10.67 -14.85 24.46
C GLU A 836 -11.58 -13.76 25.03
N ASN A 837 -11.00 -12.79 25.74
CA ASN A 837 -11.69 -11.61 26.25
C ASN A 837 -12.39 -10.81 25.14
N LEU A 838 -11.69 -10.52 24.02
CA LEU A 838 -12.30 -9.80 22.90
C LEU A 838 -13.51 -10.53 22.32
N ALA A 839 -13.43 -11.86 22.16
CA ALA A 839 -14.54 -12.65 21.63
C ALA A 839 -15.77 -12.63 22.56
N GLU A 840 -15.53 -12.59 23.87
CA GLU A 840 -16.61 -12.47 24.86
C GLU A 840 -17.29 -11.09 24.81
N TRP A 841 -16.49 -10.01 24.73
CA TRP A 841 -16.99 -8.65 24.50
C TRP A 841 -17.82 -8.59 23.22
N GLU A 842 -17.30 -9.15 22.12
CA GLU A 842 -17.98 -9.14 20.83
C GLU A 842 -19.39 -9.75 20.91
N THR A 843 -19.48 -10.90 21.58
CA THR A 843 -20.71 -11.67 21.72
C THR A 843 -21.71 -10.96 22.61
N LYS A 844 -21.28 -10.47 23.77
CA LYS A 844 -22.15 -9.76 24.73
C LYS A 844 -22.67 -8.44 24.16
N ILE A 845 -21.81 -7.66 23.51
CA ILE A 845 -22.19 -6.39 22.88
C ILE A 845 -23.20 -6.64 21.76
N LYS A 846 -22.93 -7.60 20.86
CA LYS A 846 -23.88 -7.95 19.77
C LYS A 846 -25.26 -8.27 20.34
N LYS A 847 -25.31 -9.11 21.37
CA LYS A 847 -26.55 -9.50 22.04
C LYS A 847 -27.31 -8.29 22.59
N VAL A 848 -26.63 -7.38 23.29
CA VAL A 848 -27.25 -6.16 23.84
C VAL A 848 -27.77 -5.24 22.73
N LEU A 849 -27.01 -5.05 21.64
CA LEU A 849 -27.46 -4.24 20.50
C LEU A 849 -28.72 -4.79 19.85
N GLU A 850 -28.86 -6.12 19.76
CA GLU A 850 -30.02 -6.78 19.17
C GLU A 850 -31.25 -6.80 20.11
N GLU A 851 -31.04 -7.02 21.41
CA GLU A 851 -32.12 -7.13 22.40
C GLU A 851 -32.70 -5.78 22.83
N GLU A 852 -31.86 -4.74 22.94
CA GLU A 852 -32.23 -3.45 23.51
C GLU A 852 -32.46 -2.35 22.46
N SER A 853 -32.16 -2.60 21.19
CA SER A 853 -32.48 -1.64 20.12
C SER A 853 -33.99 -1.41 20.03
N PHE A 854 -34.38 -0.13 19.91
CA PHE A 854 -35.79 0.28 19.90
C PHE A 854 -36.62 -0.44 18.80
N ASP A 855 -36.03 -0.67 17.63
CA ASP A 855 -36.66 -1.34 16.50
C ASP A 855 -36.31 -2.84 16.38
N LYS A 856 -35.62 -3.41 17.37
CA LYS A 856 -35.12 -4.80 17.36
C LYS A 856 -34.31 -5.13 16.10
N SER A 857 -33.53 -4.16 15.64
CA SER A 857 -32.63 -4.33 14.51
C SER A 857 -31.60 -5.42 14.75
N LYS A 858 -31.31 -6.19 13.69
CA LYS A 858 -30.19 -7.11 13.68
C LYS A 858 -28.90 -6.38 13.33
N TYR A 859 -27.85 -6.63 14.10
CA TYR A 859 -26.51 -6.08 13.88
C TYR A 859 -25.53 -7.18 13.50
N ILE A 860 -24.52 -6.83 12.73
CA ILE A 860 -23.41 -7.74 12.41
C ILE A 860 -22.09 -7.06 12.74
N THR A 861 -21.09 -7.87 13.12
CA THR A 861 -19.72 -7.38 13.30
C THR A 861 -19.10 -7.18 11.92
N LEU A 862 -19.02 -5.92 11.49
CA LEU A 862 -18.39 -5.55 10.22
C LEU A 862 -16.88 -5.77 10.30
N TRP A 863 -16.28 -5.32 11.40
CA TRP A 863 -14.85 -5.46 11.63
C TRP A 863 -14.56 -5.57 13.14
N SER A 864 -13.57 -6.39 13.49
CA SER A 864 -13.02 -6.45 14.84
C SER A 864 -11.53 -6.80 14.77
N GLY A 865 -10.73 -6.19 15.63
CA GLY A 865 -9.30 -6.46 15.72
C GLY A 865 -8.67 -5.87 16.97
N GLN A 866 -7.49 -6.40 17.29
CA GLN A 866 -6.75 -6.08 18.51
C GLN A 866 -5.26 -5.88 18.20
N MET A 867 -4.64 -4.93 18.90
CA MET A 867 -3.20 -4.71 18.93
C MET A 867 -2.77 -4.51 20.39
N GLY A 868 -2.12 -5.52 20.98
CA GLY A 868 -1.74 -5.50 22.39
C GLY A 868 -2.97 -5.32 23.28
N GLY A 869 -3.01 -4.24 24.07
CA GLY A 869 -4.16 -3.87 24.89
C GLY A 869 -5.25 -3.08 24.16
N ILE A 870 -5.02 -2.61 22.93
CA ILE A 870 -5.97 -1.79 22.17
C ILE A 870 -6.84 -2.70 21.32
N ALA A 871 -8.16 -2.48 21.32
CA ALA A 871 -9.06 -3.13 20.38
C ALA A 871 -10.00 -2.12 19.71
N LEU A 872 -10.44 -2.46 18.51
CA LEU A 872 -11.41 -1.69 17.73
C LEU A 872 -12.49 -2.64 17.24
N LEU A 873 -13.76 -2.32 17.49
CA LEU A 873 -14.91 -3.06 17.00
C LEU A 873 -15.84 -2.11 16.24
N LEU A 874 -16.36 -2.59 15.12
CA LEU A 874 -17.35 -1.87 14.33
C LEU A 874 -18.51 -2.82 14.02
N TYR A 875 -19.70 -2.45 14.51
CA TYR A 875 -20.96 -3.11 14.19
C TYR A 875 -21.76 -2.26 13.21
N ILE A 876 -22.53 -2.93 12.36
CA ILE A 876 -23.43 -2.27 11.42
C ILE A 876 -24.77 -2.99 11.40
N LYS A 877 -25.84 -2.21 11.26
CA LYS A 877 -27.19 -2.74 11.04
C LYS A 877 -27.23 -3.52 9.72
N ILE A 878 -27.82 -4.72 9.73
CA ILE A 878 -27.75 -5.65 8.59
C ILE A 878 -28.26 -5.05 7.27
N GLY A 879 -29.26 -4.17 7.30
CA GLY A 879 -29.81 -3.51 6.10
C GLY A 879 -28.85 -2.52 5.44
N GLN A 880 -27.80 -2.07 6.14
CA GLN A 880 -26.86 -1.07 5.63
C GLN A 880 -25.60 -1.68 5.01
N ILE A 881 -25.37 -2.99 5.17
CA ILE A 881 -24.14 -3.66 4.72
C ILE A 881 -23.90 -3.57 3.21
N ALA A 882 -24.95 -3.58 2.40
CA ALA A 882 -24.87 -3.50 0.95
C ALA A 882 -24.29 -2.15 0.48
N GLN A 883 -24.37 -1.12 1.31
CA GLN A 883 -23.82 0.21 1.04
C GLN A 883 -22.36 0.33 1.44
N VAL A 884 -21.80 -0.62 2.19
CA VAL A 884 -20.42 -0.55 2.67
C VAL A 884 -19.47 -1.31 1.74
N SER A 885 -18.35 -0.67 1.42
CA SER A 885 -17.28 -1.25 0.63
C SER A 885 -15.91 -0.72 1.10
N ASN A 886 -14.82 -1.24 0.51
CA ASN A 886 -13.46 -0.73 0.73
C ASN A 886 -13.02 -0.72 2.20
N VAL A 887 -13.36 -1.79 2.94
CA VAL A 887 -13.03 -1.91 4.38
C VAL A 887 -11.57 -2.30 4.55
N GLU A 888 -10.77 -1.39 5.12
CA GLU A 888 -9.33 -1.54 5.27
C GLU A 888 -8.89 -1.12 6.67
N SER A 889 -7.96 -1.86 7.27
CA SER A 889 -7.44 -1.55 8.61
C SER A 889 -5.94 -1.32 8.59
N ALA A 890 -5.47 -0.40 9.41
CA ALA A 890 -4.06 -0.11 9.60
C ALA A 890 -3.77 0.17 11.08
N VAL A 891 -2.56 -0.14 11.54
CA VAL A 891 -2.16 0.02 12.95
C VAL A 891 -0.79 0.66 13.05
N ARG A 892 -0.56 1.44 14.10
CA ARG A 892 0.72 2.05 14.43
C ARG A 892 1.02 1.87 15.90
N LYS A 893 2.14 1.20 16.21
CA LYS A 893 2.67 1.06 17.57
C LYS A 893 3.55 2.27 17.90
N THR A 894 3.48 2.74 19.14
CA THR A 894 4.30 3.86 19.60
C THR A 894 5.08 3.57 20.88
N GLY A 895 4.65 2.59 21.69
CA GLY A 895 5.35 2.25 22.94
C GLY A 895 6.81 1.79 22.72
N PHE A 896 7.73 2.25 23.56
CA PHE A 896 9.19 1.97 23.46
C PHE A 896 9.75 2.22 22.05
N GLY A 897 9.50 3.39 21.47
CA GLY A 897 10.00 3.73 20.11
C GLY A 897 9.41 2.85 19.00
N GLY A 898 8.21 2.30 19.20
CA GLY A 898 7.53 1.41 18.25
C GLY A 898 7.79 -0.09 18.47
N MET A 899 8.55 -0.48 19.50
CA MET A 899 8.83 -1.88 19.83
C MET A 899 7.72 -2.57 20.64
N SER A 900 6.90 -1.82 21.38
CA SER A 900 5.83 -2.35 22.24
C SER A 900 4.44 -2.08 21.67
N ALA A 901 3.53 -3.04 21.82
CA ALA A 901 2.16 -2.99 21.30
C ALA A 901 1.14 -2.40 22.29
N ASN A 902 1.57 -1.87 23.44
CA ASN A 902 0.67 -1.41 24.50
C ASN A 902 0.16 0.03 24.32
N LYS A 903 0.86 0.80 23.48
CA LYS A 903 0.54 2.19 23.14
C LYS A 903 0.61 2.35 21.63
N GLY A 904 -0.25 3.21 21.09
CA GLY A 904 -0.36 3.46 19.66
C GLY A 904 -1.81 3.65 19.21
N GLY A 905 -2.07 3.37 17.94
CA GLY A 905 -3.37 3.55 17.32
C GLY A 905 -3.74 2.47 16.31
N MET A 906 -5.03 2.18 16.23
CA MET A 906 -5.65 1.32 15.24
C MET A 906 -6.68 2.13 14.45
N ALA A 907 -6.69 2.02 13.13
CA ALA A 907 -7.61 2.73 12.27
C ALA A 907 -8.30 1.79 11.28
N LEU A 908 -9.55 2.09 10.97
CA LEU A 908 -10.40 1.38 10.02
C LEU A 908 -10.99 2.39 9.03
N SER A 909 -10.57 2.29 7.76
CA SER A 909 -11.13 3.00 6.61
C SER A 909 -12.27 2.18 6.01
N LEU A 910 -13.38 2.83 5.64
CA LEU A 910 -14.42 2.25 4.79
C LEU A 910 -15.09 3.30 3.91
N GLU A 911 -15.77 2.86 2.87
CA GLU A 911 -16.62 3.69 2.03
C GLU A 911 -18.08 3.27 2.23
N TYR A 912 -18.90 4.20 2.71
CA TYR A 912 -20.35 4.05 2.80
C TYR A 912 -20.96 4.75 1.57
N SER A 913 -21.37 3.96 0.58
CA SER A 913 -21.78 4.36 -0.76
C SER A 913 -20.70 5.19 -1.48
N LYS A 914 -20.67 6.51 -1.30
CA LYS A 914 -19.60 7.40 -1.82
C LYS A 914 -18.89 8.23 -0.75
N THR A 915 -19.29 8.09 0.51
CA THR A 915 -18.72 8.83 1.64
C THR A 915 -17.68 7.98 2.34
N LYS A 916 -16.45 8.49 2.46
CA LYS A 916 -15.32 7.79 3.09
C LYS A 916 -15.26 8.11 4.59
N PHE A 917 -15.30 7.07 5.41
CA PHE A 917 -15.16 7.15 6.86
C PHE A 917 -13.83 6.56 7.32
N CYS A 918 -13.23 7.15 8.34
CA CYS A 918 -12.12 6.56 9.09
C CYS A 918 -12.44 6.55 10.59
N PHE A 919 -12.38 5.36 11.20
CA PHE A 919 -12.59 5.16 12.63
C PHE A 919 -11.25 4.85 13.29
N VAL A 920 -10.83 5.62 14.26
CA VAL A 920 -9.50 5.50 14.89
C VAL A 920 -9.63 5.30 16.38
N CYS A 921 -9.00 4.27 16.93
CA CYS A 921 -8.88 4.01 18.37
C CYS A 921 -7.42 4.17 18.78
N SER A 922 -7.12 4.86 19.89
CA SER A 922 -5.74 5.01 20.37
C SER A 922 -5.59 4.88 21.88
N HIS A 923 -4.37 4.54 22.29
CA HIS A 923 -3.93 4.58 23.68
C HIS A 923 -2.56 5.26 23.71
N LEU A 924 -2.51 6.50 24.20
CA LEU A 924 -1.30 7.34 24.17
C LEU A 924 -0.51 7.25 25.49
N ALA A 925 0.71 7.77 25.49
CA ALA A 925 1.64 7.77 26.62
C ALA A 925 1.01 8.27 27.93
N ALA A 926 1.20 7.47 28.98
CA ALA A 926 0.67 7.76 30.32
C ALA A 926 1.69 8.54 31.15
N GLY A 927 1.21 9.35 32.10
CA GLY A 927 2.06 10.10 33.03
C GLY A 927 1.66 11.58 33.07
N MET A 928 1.77 12.21 34.24
CA MET A 928 1.36 13.61 34.42
C MET A 928 2.14 14.56 33.52
N ASN A 929 3.46 14.36 33.44
CA ASN A 929 4.41 15.26 32.78
C ASN A 929 4.78 14.83 31.35
N ASN A 930 4.21 13.74 30.84
CA ASN A 930 4.58 13.16 29.54
C ASN A 930 3.76 13.79 28.40
N LEU A 931 3.61 15.12 28.40
CA LEU A 931 2.83 15.83 27.39
C LEU A 931 3.48 15.71 26.00
N ASP A 932 4.80 15.91 25.92
CA ASP A 932 5.54 15.81 24.65
C ASP A 932 5.48 14.40 24.06
N GLU A 933 5.54 13.37 24.90
CA GLU A 933 5.43 11.96 24.46
C GLU A 933 4.05 11.67 23.87
N ARG A 934 2.97 12.20 24.47
CA ARG A 934 1.60 12.08 23.91
C ARG A 934 1.48 12.79 22.56
N HIS A 935 2.08 13.96 22.45
CA HIS A 935 2.12 14.70 21.20
C HIS A 935 2.91 13.96 20.11
N GLN A 936 4.05 13.36 20.45
CA GLN A 936 4.83 12.50 19.55
C GLN A 936 4.06 11.23 19.15
N ASP A 937 3.35 10.58 20.08
CA ASP A 937 2.47 9.46 19.80
C ASP A 937 1.39 9.83 18.78
N TYR A 938 0.72 10.97 18.97
CA TYR A 938 -0.24 11.52 18.01
C TYR A 938 0.40 11.70 16.62
N LYS A 939 1.55 12.40 16.53
CA LYS A 939 2.27 12.62 15.26
C LYS A 939 2.64 11.31 14.59
N ALA A 940 3.11 10.33 15.36
CA ALA A 940 3.48 9.00 14.86
C ALA A 940 2.28 8.24 14.30
N ILE A 941 1.11 8.30 14.95
CA ILE A 941 -0.12 7.65 14.50
C ILE A 941 -0.68 8.36 13.26
N ALA A 942 -0.84 9.68 13.31
CA ALA A 942 -1.41 10.48 12.23
C ALA A 942 -0.61 10.37 10.91
N LYS A 943 0.73 10.37 10.99
CA LYS A 943 1.61 10.21 9.81
C LYS A 943 1.84 8.75 9.43
N GLY A 944 1.91 7.87 10.42
CA GLY A 944 2.31 6.47 10.24
C GLY A 944 1.21 5.53 9.78
N ILE A 945 -0.06 5.86 10.01
CA ILE A 945 -1.20 5.09 9.49
C ILE A 945 -1.46 5.45 8.03
N SER A 946 -1.52 4.42 7.18
CA SER A 946 -1.77 4.56 5.74
C SER A 946 -2.56 3.36 5.22
N PHE A 947 -3.52 3.63 4.34
CA PHE A 947 -4.38 2.66 3.66
C PHE A 947 -3.93 2.46 2.20
N THR A 948 -4.68 1.68 1.41
CA THR A 948 -4.40 1.52 -0.03
C THR A 948 -4.35 2.88 -0.76
N LYS A 949 -3.57 2.94 -1.84
CA LYS A 949 -3.37 4.18 -2.62
C LYS A 949 -2.81 5.36 -1.80
N ASN A 950 -1.94 5.06 -0.84
CA ASN A 950 -1.31 5.98 0.12
C ASN A 950 -2.29 6.90 0.88
N ARG A 951 -3.56 6.52 0.96
CA ARG A 951 -4.59 7.30 1.65
C ARG A 951 -4.27 7.37 3.14
N LYS A 952 -4.20 8.58 3.68
CA LYS A 952 -4.00 8.86 5.10
C LYS A 952 -5.32 9.02 5.83
N ILE A 953 -5.27 9.06 7.16
CA ILE A 953 -6.46 9.33 8.01
C ILE A 953 -7.15 10.63 7.56
N ARG A 954 -6.37 11.69 7.30
CA ARG A 954 -6.90 13.01 6.90
C ARG A 954 -7.62 13.06 5.56
N ASP A 955 -7.47 12.04 4.70
CA ASP A 955 -8.00 12.02 3.34
C ASP A 955 -9.46 11.50 3.26
N HIS A 956 -10.08 11.27 4.41
CA HIS A 956 -11.46 10.82 4.53
C HIS A 956 -12.42 12.01 4.68
N ASP A 957 -13.68 11.81 4.31
CA ASP A 957 -14.71 12.84 4.41
C ASP A 957 -15.12 13.04 5.88
N ALA A 958 -15.11 11.96 6.65
CA ALA A 958 -15.35 11.98 8.09
C ALA A 958 -14.35 11.07 8.83
N VAL A 959 -13.80 11.58 9.93
CA VAL A 959 -12.95 10.82 10.85
C VAL A 959 -13.55 10.91 12.25
N ILE A 960 -13.67 9.77 12.93
CA ILE A 960 -14.01 9.70 14.35
C ILE A 960 -12.83 9.05 15.06
N TRP A 961 -12.20 9.78 15.99
CA TRP A 961 -11.03 9.33 16.74
C TRP A 961 -11.38 9.24 18.21
N VAL A 962 -11.34 8.03 18.76
CA VAL A 962 -11.65 7.76 20.16
C VAL A 962 -10.45 7.15 20.87
N GLY A 963 -10.38 7.24 22.19
CA GLY A 963 -9.36 6.52 22.94
C GLY A 963 -9.13 7.02 24.35
N ASP A 964 -8.20 6.33 25.03
CA ASP A 964 -7.51 6.86 26.21
C ASP A 964 -6.29 7.64 25.72
N PHE A 965 -6.46 8.95 25.59
CA PHE A 965 -5.40 9.86 25.16
C PHE A 965 -4.47 10.26 26.31
N ASN A 966 -4.79 9.87 27.55
CA ASN A 966 -3.97 10.07 28.73
C ASN A 966 -3.60 11.53 29.07
N TYR A 967 -4.22 12.54 28.44
CA TYR A 967 -4.08 13.94 28.83
C TYR A 967 -4.67 14.18 30.23
N ARG A 968 -4.07 15.13 30.96
CA ARG A 968 -4.33 15.36 32.39
C ARG A 968 -4.84 16.78 32.65
N ILE A 969 -5.32 17.01 33.86
CA ILE A 969 -5.67 18.34 34.36
C ILE A 969 -4.46 18.87 35.14
N THR A 970 -3.91 20.00 34.72
CA THR A 970 -2.70 20.58 35.33
C THR A 970 -3.05 21.40 36.58
N MET A 971 -3.52 20.73 37.63
CA MET A 971 -3.90 21.34 38.91
C MET A 971 -3.61 20.40 40.11
N PRO A 972 -3.46 20.95 41.34
CA PRO A 972 -3.38 20.15 42.56
C PRO A 972 -4.63 19.28 42.81
N ASN A 973 -4.44 18.07 43.35
CA ASN A 973 -5.51 17.06 43.50
C ASN A 973 -6.67 17.53 44.37
N ASP A 974 -6.36 18.16 45.51
CA ASP A 974 -7.31 18.72 46.47
C ASP A 974 -8.21 19.77 45.82
N VAL A 975 -7.63 20.66 45.00
CA VAL A 975 -8.39 21.67 44.26
C VAL A 975 -9.28 21.03 43.20
N VAL A 976 -8.74 20.05 42.43
CA VAL A 976 -9.51 19.34 41.41
C VAL A 976 -10.72 18.64 42.03
N ARG A 977 -10.54 17.91 43.14
CA ARG A 977 -11.64 17.23 43.83
C ARG A 977 -12.68 18.22 44.36
N ALA A 978 -12.24 19.33 44.96
CA ALA A 978 -13.16 20.36 45.45
C ALA A 978 -14.00 21.00 44.32
N MET A 979 -13.40 21.22 43.14
CA MET A 979 -14.13 21.74 41.98
C MET A 979 -15.10 20.71 41.39
N ILE A 980 -14.74 19.43 41.36
CA ILE A 980 -15.65 18.34 40.95
C ILE A 980 -16.86 18.28 41.90
N GLU A 981 -16.65 18.37 43.21
CA GLU A 981 -17.73 18.38 44.20
C GLU A 981 -18.68 19.57 44.06
N LYS A 982 -18.16 20.72 43.61
CA LYS A 982 -18.95 21.92 43.29
C LYS A 982 -19.57 21.90 41.89
N ASN A 983 -19.31 20.85 41.10
CA ASN A 983 -19.72 20.75 39.70
C ASN A 983 -19.18 21.89 38.80
N GLU A 984 -18.00 22.43 39.12
CA GLU A 984 -17.31 23.49 38.36
C GLU A 984 -16.54 22.91 37.16
N ILE A 985 -17.25 22.21 36.27
CA ILE A 985 -16.66 21.47 35.14
C ILE A 985 -15.95 22.39 34.15
N SER A 986 -16.56 23.53 33.79
CA SER A 986 -15.99 24.47 32.82
C SER A 986 -14.67 25.08 33.32
N GLY A 987 -14.58 25.41 34.61
CA GLY A 987 -13.35 25.93 35.21
C GLY A 987 -12.22 24.90 35.24
N LEU A 988 -12.53 23.62 35.47
CA LEU A 988 -11.55 22.53 35.38
C LEU A 988 -11.04 22.32 33.95
N PHE A 989 -11.89 22.52 32.95
CA PHE A 989 -11.55 22.31 31.54
C PHE A 989 -10.52 23.31 31.00
N GLU A 990 -10.40 24.50 31.60
CA GLU A 990 -9.35 25.48 31.24
C GLU A 990 -7.93 24.94 31.50
N TYR A 991 -7.79 24.00 32.44
CA TYR A 991 -6.53 23.37 32.82
C TYR A 991 -6.35 21.97 32.19
N ASP A 992 -7.25 21.56 31.29
CA ASP A 992 -7.14 20.32 30.53
C ASP A 992 -6.02 20.43 29.48
N GLN A 993 -5.06 19.52 29.57
CA GLN A 993 -3.90 19.52 28.66
C GLN A 993 -4.28 19.30 27.20
N LEU A 994 -5.29 18.48 26.89
CA LEU A 994 -5.67 18.23 25.49
C LEU A 994 -6.27 19.49 24.87
N ASN A 995 -7.18 20.15 25.59
CA ASN A 995 -7.78 21.40 25.17
C ASN A 995 -6.71 22.46 24.87
N GLN A 996 -5.73 22.63 25.76
CA GLN A 996 -4.61 23.56 25.55
C GLN A 996 -3.78 23.21 24.31
N GLN A 997 -3.50 21.92 24.10
CA GLN A 997 -2.71 21.43 22.96
C GLN A 997 -3.45 21.49 21.61
N MET A 998 -4.78 21.35 21.62
CA MET A 998 -5.62 21.53 20.45
C MET A 998 -5.77 23.02 20.12
N ALA A 999 -5.96 23.87 21.14
CA ALA A 999 -6.07 25.32 20.97
C ALA A 999 -4.77 25.94 20.43
N SER A 1000 -3.60 25.42 20.80
CA SER A 1000 -2.31 25.84 20.22
C SER A 1000 -2.06 25.29 18.80
N GLY A 1001 -2.87 24.35 18.32
CA GLY A 1001 -2.70 23.69 17.02
C GLY A 1001 -1.61 22.63 16.98
N GLU A 1002 -0.99 22.29 18.11
CA GLU A 1002 0.10 21.32 18.20
C GLU A 1002 -0.39 19.88 17.99
N THR A 1003 -1.53 19.52 18.60
CA THR A 1003 -2.07 18.15 18.57
C THR A 1003 -3.49 18.14 18.02
N PHE A 1004 -3.83 17.17 17.18
CA PHE A 1004 -5.15 17.03 16.54
C PHE A 1004 -5.66 18.30 15.80
N PRO A 1005 -4.86 18.93 14.92
CA PRO A 1005 -5.32 20.04 14.11
C PRO A 1005 -6.53 19.62 13.25
N PHE A 1006 -7.51 20.52 13.13
CA PHE A 1006 -8.77 20.34 12.40
C PHE A 1006 -9.74 19.32 13.00
N TYR A 1007 -9.45 18.77 14.18
CA TYR A 1007 -10.43 17.98 14.92
C TYR A 1007 -11.23 18.88 15.86
N ASP A 1008 -12.51 18.56 15.97
CA ASP A 1008 -13.46 19.16 16.89
C ASP A 1008 -13.75 18.18 18.04
N GLU A 1009 -13.87 18.73 19.25
CA GLU A 1009 -14.44 18.07 20.42
C GLU A 1009 -15.68 18.83 20.87
N MET A 1010 -16.79 18.14 21.11
CA MET A 1010 -17.98 18.74 21.70
C MET A 1010 -17.69 19.12 23.16
N GLU A 1011 -18.35 20.16 23.67
CA GLU A 1011 -18.17 20.60 25.07
C GLU A 1011 -18.38 19.46 26.07
N ILE A 1012 -17.47 19.35 27.04
CA ILE A 1012 -17.52 18.31 28.08
C ILE A 1012 -18.37 18.80 29.23
N CYS A 1013 -19.56 18.21 29.38
CA CYS A 1013 -20.49 18.51 30.47
C CYS A 1013 -20.54 17.40 31.53
N PHE A 1014 -19.50 16.56 31.63
CA PHE A 1014 -19.43 15.42 32.54
C PHE A 1014 -18.12 15.42 33.34
N PRO A 1015 -18.08 14.84 34.57
CA PRO A 1015 -16.90 14.88 35.42
C PRO A 1015 -15.73 14.04 34.87
N PRO A 1016 -14.50 14.25 35.36
CA PRO A 1016 -13.32 13.47 34.97
C PRO A 1016 -13.54 11.96 35.03
N THR A 1017 -13.14 11.25 33.96
CA THR A 1017 -13.42 9.82 33.76
C THR A 1017 -12.36 8.91 34.35
N TYR A 1018 -11.26 9.48 34.83
CA TYR A 1018 -10.13 8.83 35.49
C TYR A 1018 -9.79 9.62 36.76
N LYS A 1019 -9.26 9.06 37.85
CA LYS A 1019 -9.01 7.65 38.16
C LYS A 1019 -9.89 7.23 39.32
N PHE A 1020 -10.65 6.15 39.18
CA PHE A 1020 -11.54 5.62 40.22
C PHE A 1020 -10.95 4.41 40.94
N ASP A 1021 -11.39 4.16 42.17
CA ASP A 1021 -11.18 2.84 42.78
C ASP A 1021 -12.14 1.84 42.12
N ASN A 1022 -11.62 0.71 41.64
CA ASN A 1022 -12.40 -0.32 40.95
C ASN A 1022 -13.67 -0.73 41.73
N ASN A 1023 -14.79 -0.88 41.01
CA ASN A 1023 -16.11 -1.20 41.55
C ASN A 1023 -16.71 -0.12 42.47
N THR A 1024 -16.23 1.12 42.41
CA THR A 1024 -16.77 2.24 43.18
C THR A 1024 -16.88 3.51 42.34
N SER A 1025 -17.64 4.49 42.82
CA SER A 1025 -17.68 5.84 42.24
C SER A 1025 -16.75 6.84 42.96
N ARG A 1026 -15.79 6.35 43.74
CA ARG A 1026 -14.82 7.19 44.47
C ARG A 1026 -13.53 7.31 43.67
N TYR A 1027 -13.01 8.53 43.56
CA TYR A 1027 -11.71 8.80 42.95
C TYR A 1027 -10.55 8.28 43.80
N ASP A 1028 -9.48 7.83 43.13
CA ASP A 1028 -8.31 7.09 43.62
C ASP A 1028 -7.95 7.41 45.08
N THR A 1029 -8.12 6.42 45.97
CA THR A 1029 -7.73 6.52 47.38
C THR A 1029 -6.43 5.79 47.71
N SER A 1030 -5.76 5.23 46.70
CA SER A 1030 -4.45 4.58 46.87
C SER A 1030 -3.36 5.56 47.30
N ASP A 1031 -2.22 5.04 47.77
CA ASP A 1031 -1.06 5.85 48.17
C ASP A 1031 -0.53 6.78 47.06
N LYS A 1032 -0.85 6.48 45.79
CA LYS A 1032 -0.48 7.29 44.63
C LYS A 1032 -1.37 8.50 44.42
N GLN A 1033 -2.58 8.51 45.00
CA GLN A 1033 -3.62 9.54 44.91
C GLN A 1033 -3.58 10.32 43.59
N ARG A 1034 -3.87 9.65 42.48
CA ARG A 1034 -3.79 10.32 41.18
C ARG A 1034 -4.86 11.42 41.07
N VAL A 1035 -4.48 12.52 40.42
CA VAL A 1035 -5.38 13.63 40.12
C VAL A 1035 -6.44 13.14 39.13
N PRO A 1036 -7.74 13.38 39.40
CA PRO A 1036 -8.77 13.09 38.42
C PRO A 1036 -8.52 13.81 37.10
N ALA A 1037 -8.74 13.14 35.97
CA ALA A 1037 -8.55 13.69 34.63
C ALA A 1037 -9.53 13.10 33.63
N TRP A 1038 -9.73 13.81 32.52
CA TRP A 1038 -10.43 13.29 31.37
C TRP A 1038 -9.44 12.67 30.36
N THR A 1039 -9.12 11.41 30.62
CA THR A 1039 -8.22 10.65 29.76
C THR A 1039 -8.94 10.10 28.52
N ASP A 1040 -10.23 9.81 28.65
CA ASP A 1040 -11.07 9.15 27.64
C ASP A 1040 -11.81 10.20 26.79
N ARG A 1041 -11.56 10.21 25.48
CA ARG A 1041 -11.94 11.32 24.58
C ARG A 1041 -12.56 10.82 23.27
N VAL A 1042 -13.42 11.65 22.66
CA VAL A 1042 -14.02 11.38 21.35
C VAL A 1042 -13.93 12.64 20.50
N LEU A 1043 -13.01 12.62 19.53
CA LEU A 1043 -12.76 13.70 18.60
C LEU A 1043 -13.34 13.36 17.22
N SER A 1044 -13.65 14.38 16.45
CA SER A 1044 -14.10 14.20 15.07
C SER A 1044 -13.51 15.21 14.12
N MET A 1045 -13.29 14.82 12.86
CA MET A 1045 -12.93 15.72 11.78
C MET A 1045 -13.93 15.52 10.65
N SER A 1046 -14.47 16.61 10.11
CA SER A 1046 -15.47 16.55 9.05
C SER A 1046 -15.17 17.50 7.91
N ARG A 1047 -15.01 16.95 6.70
CA ARG A 1047 -14.99 17.73 5.46
C ARG A 1047 -16.42 18.09 5.08
N ALA A 1048 -16.63 19.31 4.59
CA ALA A 1048 -17.94 19.82 4.19
C ALA A 1048 -19.05 19.67 5.27
N LYS A 1049 -18.67 19.56 6.56
CA LYS A 1049 -19.56 19.43 7.72
C LYS A 1049 -20.58 18.29 7.57
N ILE A 1050 -20.18 17.17 6.98
CA ILE A 1050 -21.05 15.98 6.85
C ILE A 1050 -21.32 15.27 8.17
N LEU A 1051 -20.48 15.46 9.19
CA LEU A 1051 -20.60 14.84 10.50
C LEU A 1051 -21.06 15.90 11.50
N LYS A 1052 -22.16 15.63 12.21
CA LYS A 1052 -22.65 16.46 13.30
C LYS A 1052 -22.70 15.64 14.58
N GLN A 1053 -21.94 16.04 15.59
CA GLN A 1053 -22.04 15.46 16.93
C GLN A 1053 -23.29 16.01 17.64
N GLU A 1054 -24.21 15.13 18.02
CA GLU A 1054 -25.47 15.48 18.66
C GLU A 1054 -25.40 15.30 20.19
N ILE A 1055 -24.65 14.29 20.65
CA ILE A 1055 -24.52 13.95 22.07
C ILE A 1055 -23.05 13.67 22.37
N TYR A 1056 -22.58 14.11 23.54
CA TYR A 1056 -21.28 13.74 24.10
C TYR A 1056 -21.39 13.56 25.61
N ASN A 1057 -21.14 12.36 26.13
CA ASN A 1057 -21.32 12.07 27.55
C ASN A 1057 -20.48 10.87 28.03
N CYS A 1058 -20.43 10.65 29.35
CA CYS A 1058 -19.88 9.43 29.95
C CYS A 1058 -20.97 8.52 30.53
N CYS A 1059 -20.61 7.27 30.82
CA CYS A 1059 -21.49 6.31 31.50
C CYS A 1059 -21.00 6.07 32.93
N PRO A 1060 -21.47 6.85 33.93
CA PRO A 1060 -20.97 6.76 35.31
C PRO A 1060 -21.36 5.45 36.01
N GLU A 1061 -22.41 4.78 35.52
CA GLU A 1061 -22.96 3.53 36.06
C GLU A 1061 -22.05 2.32 35.80
N VAL A 1062 -21.12 2.43 34.84
CA VAL A 1062 -20.13 1.39 34.54
C VAL A 1062 -18.93 1.58 35.47
N ILE A 1063 -18.90 0.85 36.59
CA ILE A 1063 -17.98 1.10 37.70
C ILE A 1063 -16.84 0.08 37.85
N PHE A 1064 -16.82 -1.00 37.07
CA PHE A 1064 -15.87 -2.10 37.29
C PHE A 1064 -14.42 -1.79 36.87
N SER A 1065 -14.21 -0.74 36.08
CA SER A 1065 -12.90 -0.19 35.73
C SER A 1065 -12.57 1.04 36.57
N ASP A 1066 -11.29 1.39 36.64
CA ASP A 1066 -10.80 2.67 37.17
C ASP A 1066 -11.07 3.84 36.21
N HIS A 1067 -11.62 3.55 35.04
CA HIS A 1067 -12.14 4.52 34.08
C HIS A 1067 -13.67 4.49 33.99
N ARG A 1068 -14.24 5.51 33.32
CA ARG A 1068 -15.64 5.53 32.87
C ARG A 1068 -15.71 5.57 31.34
N PRO A 1069 -16.57 4.75 30.72
CA PRO A 1069 -16.76 4.81 29.28
C PRO A 1069 -17.28 6.18 28.84
N VAL A 1070 -16.79 6.64 27.70
CA VAL A 1070 -17.21 7.88 27.05
C VAL A 1070 -17.83 7.55 25.71
N PHE A 1071 -18.93 8.21 25.36
CA PHE A 1071 -19.63 7.99 24.09
C PHE A 1071 -20.08 9.30 23.45
N ALA A 1072 -20.24 9.25 22.14
CA ALA A 1072 -20.81 10.32 21.34
C ALA A 1072 -21.78 9.74 20.30
N LEU A 1073 -22.85 10.49 20.03
CA LEU A 1073 -23.79 10.18 18.94
C LEU A 1073 -23.55 11.17 17.81
N PHE A 1074 -23.34 10.65 16.60
CA PHE A 1074 -23.17 11.45 15.41
C PHE A 1074 -24.29 11.20 14.42
N ARG A 1075 -24.74 12.28 13.78
CA ARG A 1075 -25.51 12.23 12.54
C ARG A 1075 -24.58 12.50 11.38
N ALA A 1076 -24.46 11.56 10.45
CA ALA A 1076 -23.65 11.69 9.26
C ALA A 1076 -24.53 11.79 8.01
N ASN A 1077 -24.33 12.84 7.21
CA ASN A 1077 -25.00 13.02 5.93
C ASN A 1077 -24.18 12.33 4.83
N VAL A 1078 -24.64 11.16 4.38
CA VAL A 1078 -23.97 10.35 3.36
C VAL A 1078 -24.59 10.53 1.99
N ILE A 1079 -23.77 10.44 0.95
CA ILE A 1079 -24.22 10.52 -0.44
C ILE A 1079 -24.54 9.11 -0.92
N MET A 1080 -25.82 8.88 -1.23
CA MET A 1080 -26.34 7.64 -1.79
C MET A 1080 -26.39 7.75 -3.31
N ILE A 1081 -26.02 6.69 -4.02
CA ILE A 1081 -26.09 6.59 -5.48
C ILE A 1081 -27.10 5.53 -5.88
N ASN A 1082 -28.04 5.89 -6.75
CA ASN A 1082 -28.84 4.94 -7.48
C ASN A 1082 -28.09 4.56 -8.78
N GLU A 1083 -27.50 3.37 -8.80
CA GLU A 1083 -26.68 2.91 -9.94
C GLU A 1083 -27.49 2.70 -11.22
N SER A 1084 -28.78 2.36 -11.14
CA SER A 1084 -29.62 2.19 -12.35
C SER A 1084 -29.94 3.55 -12.99
N GLU A 1085 -30.32 4.54 -12.19
CA GLU A 1085 -30.55 5.92 -12.65
C GLU A 1085 -29.26 6.58 -13.13
N LYS A 1086 -28.14 6.37 -12.43
CA LYS A 1086 -26.83 6.87 -12.87
C LYS A 1086 -26.46 6.32 -14.24
N LYS A 1087 -26.70 5.03 -14.47
CA LYS A 1087 -26.50 4.40 -15.77
C LYS A 1087 -27.46 4.96 -16.83
N ARG A 1088 -28.73 5.16 -16.49
CA ARG A 1088 -29.74 5.77 -17.38
C ARG A 1088 -29.33 7.18 -17.82
N VAL A 1089 -28.99 8.05 -16.87
CA VAL A 1089 -28.56 9.43 -17.10
C VAL A 1089 -27.26 9.46 -17.91
N SER A 1090 -26.28 8.61 -17.57
CA SER A 1090 -25.03 8.48 -18.33
C SER A 1090 -25.30 8.09 -19.79
N ASN A 1091 -26.18 7.12 -20.02
CA ASN A 1091 -26.57 6.70 -21.37
C ASN A 1091 -27.32 7.81 -22.12
N GLU A 1092 -28.20 8.55 -21.44
CA GLU A 1092 -28.95 9.66 -22.02
C GLU A 1092 -28.02 10.81 -22.47
N ILE A 1093 -27.07 11.22 -21.62
CA ILE A 1093 -26.05 12.23 -21.94
C ILE A 1093 -25.20 11.75 -23.13
N TYR A 1094 -24.79 10.48 -23.09
CA TYR A 1094 -23.98 9.87 -24.14
C TYR A 1094 -24.71 9.88 -25.50
N GLU A 1095 -25.96 9.41 -25.55
CA GLU A 1095 -26.78 9.41 -26.78
C GLU A 1095 -27.15 10.83 -27.23
N GLY A 1096 -27.40 11.75 -26.30
CA GLY A 1096 -27.66 13.17 -26.60
C GLY A 1096 -26.45 13.85 -27.25
N TYR A 1097 -25.25 13.63 -26.69
CA TYR A 1097 -24.01 14.13 -27.28
C TYR A 1097 -23.80 13.59 -28.70
N LYS A 1098 -23.97 12.28 -28.88
CA LYS A 1098 -23.83 11.60 -30.17
C LYS A 1098 -24.79 12.14 -31.24
N LYS A 1099 -25.99 12.57 -30.86
CA LYS A 1099 -26.97 13.18 -31.78
C LYS A 1099 -26.62 14.61 -32.19
N VAL A 1100 -26.07 15.41 -31.28
CA VAL A 1100 -25.76 16.83 -31.51
C VAL A 1100 -24.42 17.02 -32.23
N VAL A 1101 -23.40 16.28 -31.80
CA VAL A 1101 -22.02 16.44 -32.27
C VAL A 1101 -21.66 15.42 -33.35
N GLY A 1102 -22.42 14.33 -33.48
CA GLY A 1102 -22.03 13.18 -34.29
C GLY A 1102 -21.13 12.21 -33.50
N GLY A 1103 -20.61 11.18 -34.17
CA GLY A 1103 -19.60 10.29 -33.56
C GLY A 1103 -18.31 11.03 -33.19
N VAL A 1104 -17.38 10.33 -32.52
CA VAL A 1104 -16.09 10.86 -32.04
C VAL A 1104 -15.30 11.65 -33.11
N ASN A 1105 -15.57 11.41 -34.40
CA ASN A 1105 -14.92 12.05 -35.55
C ASN A 1105 -15.26 13.53 -35.82
N TYR A 1106 -16.35 14.12 -35.31
CA TYR A 1106 -16.60 15.56 -35.54
C TYR A 1106 -15.67 16.45 -34.71
N LEU A 1107 -15.24 15.97 -33.54
CA LEU A 1107 -14.25 16.64 -32.69
C LEU A 1107 -12.85 16.70 -33.33
N LEU A 1108 -12.52 15.77 -34.23
CA LEU A 1108 -11.20 15.66 -34.85
C LEU A 1108 -11.11 16.34 -36.23
N THR A 1109 -12.24 16.75 -36.80
CA THR A 1109 -12.31 17.36 -38.14
C THR A 1109 -12.78 18.81 -38.13
N GLY A 1110 -13.37 19.27 -37.01
CA GLY A 1110 -13.64 20.69 -36.80
C GLY A 1110 -12.37 21.42 -36.40
N SER A 1111 -12.00 22.45 -37.14
CA SER A 1111 -10.94 23.43 -36.82
C SER A 1111 -11.18 24.24 -35.53
N ASP A 1112 -12.10 23.79 -34.66
CA ASP A 1112 -12.72 24.54 -33.58
C ASP A 1112 -12.66 23.77 -32.24
N VAL A 1113 -11.68 22.87 -32.06
CA VAL A 1113 -11.42 22.20 -30.76
C VAL A 1113 -11.20 23.22 -29.64
N SER A 1114 -10.59 24.36 -29.97
CA SER A 1114 -10.38 25.49 -29.07
C SER A 1114 -11.66 26.18 -28.60
N ARG A 1115 -12.75 26.13 -29.37
CA ARG A 1115 -14.04 26.73 -28.98
C ARG A 1115 -14.79 25.95 -27.90
N PHE A 1116 -14.63 24.62 -27.86
CA PHE A 1116 -15.34 23.76 -26.90
C PHE A 1116 -14.55 23.48 -25.62
N VAL A 1117 -13.24 23.77 -25.62
CA VAL A 1117 -12.37 23.76 -24.42
C VAL A 1117 -12.52 25.05 -23.60
N ALA A 1118 -13.00 26.15 -24.20
CA ALA A 1118 -13.11 27.45 -23.55
C ALA A 1118 -14.23 27.57 -22.50
N ASP A 1119 -15.25 26.71 -22.54
CA ASP A 1119 -16.45 26.83 -21.69
C ASP A 1119 -16.39 26.02 -20.37
N VAL A 1120 -15.22 25.49 -20.01
CA VAL A 1120 -15.03 24.76 -18.74
C VAL A 1120 -13.95 25.45 -17.89
N GLY A 1121 -14.34 26.58 -17.29
CA GLY A 1121 -13.78 27.13 -16.05
C GLY A 1121 -12.26 27.38 -15.99
N ASP A 1122 -11.86 28.63 -16.25
CA ASP A 1122 -10.72 29.33 -15.62
C ASP A 1122 -9.44 28.53 -15.31
N LYS A 1123 -8.68 28.24 -16.36
CA LYS A 1123 -7.26 28.56 -16.54
C LYS A 1123 -6.89 28.00 -17.91
N ILE A 1124 -6.93 28.87 -18.92
CA ILE A 1124 -6.58 28.54 -20.31
C ILE A 1124 -5.15 27.99 -20.30
N ILE A 1125 -5.00 26.67 -20.43
CA ILE A 1125 -3.72 26.12 -20.88
C ILE A 1125 -3.56 26.64 -22.31
N SER A 1126 -2.55 27.46 -22.51
CA SER A 1126 -2.25 28.04 -23.82
C SER A 1126 -1.95 26.92 -24.82
N PRO A 1127 -2.33 27.06 -26.09
CA PRO A 1127 -2.08 26.05 -27.11
C PRO A 1127 -0.58 25.71 -27.20
N PRO A 1128 -0.21 24.48 -27.60
CA PRO A 1128 1.19 24.08 -27.75
C PRO A 1128 1.93 25.08 -28.65
N SER A 1129 3.20 25.33 -28.31
CA SER A 1129 4.01 26.33 -29.02
C SER A 1129 4.05 26.02 -30.51
N SER A 1130 3.70 27.01 -31.33
CA SER A 1130 3.94 27.00 -32.77
C SER A 1130 5.19 27.80 -33.10
N ASP A 1131 5.64 27.76 -34.35
CA ASP A 1131 6.70 28.63 -34.86
C ASP A 1131 6.34 30.12 -34.73
N SER A 1132 5.04 30.44 -34.65
CA SER A 1132 4.50 31.80 -34.55
C SER A 1132 4.06 32.23 -33.14
N SER A 1133 3.93 31.31 -32.18
CA SER A 1133 3.47 31.63 -30.82
C SER A 1133 4.05 30.64 -29.81
N LYS A 1134 4.80 31.12 -28.82
CA LYS A 1134 5.31 30.25 -27.74
C LYS A 1134 4.52 30.48 -26.45
N TRP A 1135 3.97 29.42 -25.88
CA TRP A 1135 2.99 29.52 -24.78
C TRP A 1135 3.56 30.10 -23.48
N TRP A 1136 4.89 30.11 -23.32
CA TRP A 1136 5.58 30.71 -22.19
C TRP A 1136 5.88 32.22 -22.36
N LEU A 1137 5.48 32.83 -23.48
CA LEU A 1137 5.64 34.27 -23.73
C LEU A 1137 4.29 34.97 -23.55
N LYS A 1138 4.10 35.70 -22.44
CA LYS A 1138 2.89 36.49 -22.19
C LYS A 1138 2.64 37.49 -23.34
N ASN A 1139 1.40 37.56 -23.82
CA ASN A 1139 0.90 38.50 -24.83
C ASN A 1139 1.47 38.38 -26.26
N GLY A 1140 1.95 37.20 -26.67
CA GLY A 1140 2.35 36.97 -28.07
C GLY A 1140 3.57 37.78 -28.53
N LEU A 1141 4.37 38.29 -27.59
CA LEU A 1141 5.61 38.99 -27.89
C LEU A 1141 6.68 37.98 -28.33
N SER A 1142 7.29 38.21 -29.49
CA SER A 1142 8.49 37.47 -29.93
C SER A 1142 9.61 37.63 -28.90
N ALA A 1143 10.34 36.55 -28.61
CA ALA A 1143 11.44 36.53 -27.67
C ALA A 1143 12.50 37.58 -28.03
N ARG A 1144 12.42 38.74 -27.39
CA ARG A 1144 13.44 39.78 -27.47
C ARG A 1144 14.32 39.62 -26.24
N VAL A 1145 15.56 39.21 -26.45
CA VAL A 1145 16.58 39.19 -25.39
C VAL A 1145 16.80 40.63 -24.96
N VAL A 1146 16.30 41.00 -23.78
CA VAL A 1146 16.62 42.28 -23.15
C VAL A 1146 17.90 42.08 -22.35
N LEU A 1147 19.03 42.44 -22.96
CA LEU A 1147 20.31 42.52 -22.27
C LEU A 1147 20.29 43.78 -21.41
N LYS A 1148 19.99 43.63 -20.11
CA LYS A 1148 19.97 44.74 -19.14
C LYS A 1148 21.34 45.46 -19.04
N ASP A 1149 22.43 44.78 -19.38
CA ASP A 1149 23.80 45.29 -19.22
C ASP A 1149 24.28 46.22 -20.35
N LEU A 1150 23.40 46.60 -21.31
CA LEU A 1150 23.73 47.54 -22.38
C LEU A 1150 23.13 48.94 -22.20
N GLN A 1151 22.46 49.21 -21.08
CA GLN A 1151 21.88 50.53 -20.80
C GLN A 1151 22.69 51.40 -19.83
N GLU A 1152 23.75 50.85 -19.23
CA GLU A 1152 24.66 51.63 -18.39
C GLU A 1152 25.93 51.99 -19.18
N ARG A 1153 26.26 53.27 -19.13
CA ARG A 1153 27.26 53.96 -19.95
C ARG A 1153 28.65 53.38 -19.69
N ASP A 1154 29.16 52.57 -20.61
CA ASP A 1154 30.55 52.59 -21.13
C ASP A 1154 30.74 51.48 -22.18
N ALA A 1155 30.05 51.62 -23.31
CA ALA A 1155 30.16 50.73 -24.46
C ALA A 1155 31.38 51.08 -25.33
N GLN A 1156 32.60 51.07 -24.78
CA GLN A 1156 33.81 51.33 -25.57
C GLN A 1156 34.80 50.19 -25.72
N CYS A 1157 34.70 49.04 -25.03
CA CYS A 1157 35.64 47.93 -25.24
C CYS A 1157 35.07 46.53 -24.89
N VAL A 1158 33.81 46.24 -25.25
CA VAL A 1158 33.26 44.88 -25.09
C VAL A 1158 33.12 44.23 -26.46
N LEU A 1159 33.99 43.26 -26.74
CA LEU A 1159 33.87 42.34 -27.87
C LEU A 1159 32.77 41.32 -27.54
N VAL A 1160 31.70 41.32 -28.32
CA VAL A 1160 30.58 40.38 -28.22
C VAL A 1160 30.62 39.40 -29.39
N ILE A 1161 30.23 38.16 -29.16
CA ILE A 1161 30.16 37.14 -30.21
C ILE A 1161 29.25 37.65 -31.32
N ASN A 1162 29.73 37.62 -32.57
CA ASN A 1162 28.98 38.07 -33.72
C ASN A 1162 27.66 37.25 -33.81
N PRO A 1163 26.48 37.85 -33.58
CA PRO A 1163 25.22 37.12 -33.56
C PRO A 1163 24.79 36.66 -34.96
N TYR A 1164 25.51 37.08 -36.00
CA TYR A 1164 25.35 36.60 -37.38
C TYR A 1164 26.23 35.39 -37.69
N ASN A 1165 26.89 34.79 -36.69
CA ASN A 1165 27.56 33.52 -36.90
C ASN A 1165 26.51 32.43 -37.25
N PRO A 1166 26.78 31.59 -38.26
CA PRO A 1166 25.85 30.52 -38.64
C PRO A 1166 25.66 29.54 -37.48
N SER A 1167 24.43 29.06 -37.29
CA SER A 1167 23.98 28.27 -36.12
C SER A 1167 24.64 26.90 -35.96
N ASN A 1168 25.51 26.49 -36.89
CA ASN A 1168 26.20 25.20 -36.87
C ASN A 1168 27.66 25.38 -36.40
N PRO A 1169 28.03 24.86 -35.20
CA PRO A 1169 29.37 25.04 -34.62
C PRO A 1169 30.47 24.19 -35.27
N TRP A 1170 30.19 23.47 -36.36
CA TRP A 1170 31.17 22.65 -37.09
C TRP A 1170 31.60 23.23 -38.45
N ALA A 1171 31.23 24.47 -38.77
CA ALA A 1171 31.82 25.19 -39.89
C ALA A 1171 33.21 25.76 -39.50
N ILE A 1172 34.20 25.61 -40.40
CA ILE A 1172 35.66 25.75 -40.20
C ILE A 1172 36.15 27.18 -39.84
N ARG A 1173 35.28 28.09 -39.39
CA ARG A 1173 35.69 29.43 -38.93
C ARG A 1173 35.35 29.59 -37.45
N GLY A 1174 36.38 29.77 -36.63
CA GLY A 1174 36.26 30.00 -35.20
C GLY A 1174 35.36 31.20 -34.88
N VAL A 1175 34.89 31.24 -33.62
CA VAL A 1175 33.96 32.25 -33.11
C VAL A 1175 34.49 33.66 -33.36
N GLU A 1176 33.89 34.39 -34.29
CA GLU A 1176 34.24 35.78 -34.58
C GLU A 1176 33.53 36.68 -33.57
N THR A 1177 34.29 37.56 -32.92
CA THR A 1177 33.75 38.58 -32.01
C THR A 1177 33.79 39.94 -32.69
N ILE A 1178 32.76 40.75 -32.48
CA ILE A 1178 32.66 42.12 -33.00
C ILE A 1178 32.51 43.09 -31.82
N GLU A 1179 32.98 44.32 -31.98
CA GLU A 1179 32.76 45.33 -30.94
C GLU A 1179 31.26 45.64 -30.80
N GLY A 1180 30.81 45.85 -29.56
CA GLY A 1180 29.40 46.17 -29.27
C GLY A 1180 28.88 47.39 -30.04
N THR A 1181 29.75 48.35 -30.36
CA THR A 1181 29.43 49.54 -31.17
C THR A 1181 29.10 49.19 -32.64
N GLU A 1182 29.81 48.22 -33.22
CA GLU A 1182 29.59 47.72 -34.57
C GLU A 1182 28.30 46.89 -34.65
N LEU A 1183 27.99 46.11 -33.61
CA LEU A 1183 26.71 45.40 -33.50
C LEU A 1183 25.52 46.37 -33.49
N VAL A 1184 25.60 47.45 -32.70
CA VAL A 1184 24.55 48.47 -32.63
C VAL A 1184 24.35 49.17 -33.98
N LYS A 1185 25.43 49.49 -34.70
CA LYS A 1185 25.33 50.07 -36.06
C LYS A 1185 24.63 49.13 -37.05
N ARG A 1186 24.95 47.84 -37.03
CA ARG A 1186 24.34 46.84 -37.93
C ARG A 1186 22.88 46.54 -37.60
N LEU A 1187 22.52 46.61 -36.31
CA LEU A 1187 21.12 46.51 -35.88
C LEU A 1187 20.29 47.74 -36.25
N ALA A 1188 20.92 48.92 -36.29
CA ALA A 1188 20.26 50.17 -36.68
C ALA A 1188 20.06 50.33 -38.20
N SER A 1189 20.77 49.56 -39.04
CA SER A 1189 20.76 49.71 -40.50
C SER A 1189 19.84 48.75 -41.25
N ARG A 1190 18.76 48.24 -40.64
CA ARG A 1190 17.72 47.46 -41.36
C ARG A 1190 16.40 48.25 -41.42
N PRO A 1191 15.74 48.29 -42.60
CA PRO A 1191 14.36 48.77 -42.72
C PRO A 1191 13.37 47.96 -41.88
#